data_AF-A0A3B7QX27-F1
#
_entry.id   AF-A0A3B7QX27-F1
#
_cell.length_a   1.000
_cell.length_b   1.000
_cell.length_c   1.000
_cell.angle_alpha   90.00
_cell.angle_beta   90.00
_cell.angle_gamma   90.00
#
_symmetry.space_group_name_H-M   'P 1'
#
loop_
_entity.id
_entity.type
_entity.pdbx_description
1 polymer ?
#
loop_
_entity_poly.entity_id
_entity_poly.type
_entity_poly.pdbx_seq_one_letter_code
_entity_poly.pdbx_strand_id
1 'polypeptide(L)'
;MPTAQACGFYSFSMKRTFTKQSLSYLALVPVLLGGLMLPAAAQTTGSVGIGTTAPDASALLELSTTNKGLLLPRLTQVQREAIQSPAAGLLIYQTDNTAGLYIYGGTSWSLLPNATQQQSADNLGNHTATTNLNLGAHKLAGNGGSLGLSIGSTGVVYTDSNLALADNDLYLRATPTFLDTNHGLGYYGPSKRWSAGTAQTATTSSLAVEGPVLYGYAGGVLGTNFSGTRTTALYWNNQGRVGIATTNPQSTFHVAGTAGTANVRLESLGGSGTRVVTADGSGNLSTTSTSSLADNLGDHTATTNLNLNTSHDLLLRGSTDTNHGLGFYGAGKTWTAGTAQSSTATALTVDGPVLYGYTGGVLGTNVAGNRTTALYWNSAGRVGVATTSPQTTFHVAGTGGTSNVRLESLGGSGARMVTTDNSGNLSTASIPTDAQVLGFGNGTLSISGGNSISLSSLSDNLGSHTATTAFNLQGNALTGSGSSISGVGLGVRADGGLNIGQNTTQNSIYLGYQAGQNNTGRRNLFVGYQAGASNSSGNSNQFVGYLAGASNTTGGLNVFSGEESGGSNDSGYFNVFTGVYSGVANTSGSGNVFVGYYSGSNNTRGVDNTAVGNGAGPTSGNLSNTLALGSNADVTTNNTIQLGDSHITSLRCQVDVTTTSDARFKYDVQADVPGLAFIRRLRPVTYRLDAAKQQQFTRTGVLPAGFTRDPQAPVHTGFLAQEVEQAAQALNYRFDGVHTPAGARDYYGLGYSQFVVPLVKAVQEQQQQIEAMQAQNAALQTQLRSRNAQADADHAALLTLQAQMAQLLNPAATTLSAQAQR
;
A
#
# COMPACT_ATOMS: atom_id res chain seq x y z
N MET A 1 -41.07 -35.21 -27.25
CA MET A 1 -42.36 -34.48 -27.23
C MET A 1 -43.46 -35.43 -26.78
N PRO A 2 -44.51 -34.97 -26.08
CA PRO A 2 -45.21 -35.81 -25.09
C PRO A 2 -46.67 -36.16 -25.43
N THR A 3 -47.16 -37.26 -24.85
CA THR A 3 -48.56 -37.41 -24.39
C THR A 3 -48.58 -38.38 -23.19
N ALA A 4 -49.32 -38.03 -22.13
CA ALA A 4 -49.48 -38.86 -20.94
C ALA A 4 -50.88 -38.68 -20.33
N GLN A 5 -51.50 -39.79 -19.91
CA GLN A 5 -52.78 -39.94 -19.21
C GLN A 5 -52.77 -41.35 -18.54
N ALA A 6 -53.39 -41.64 -17.40
CA ALA A 6 -54.20 -40.85 -16.46
C ALA A 6 -54.31 -41.54 -15.06
N CYS A 7 -55.13 -40.96 -14.17
CA CYS A 7 -55.61 -41.44 -12.84
C CYS A 7 -54.58 -41.41 -11.69
N GLY A 8 -54.82 -40.89 -10.47
CA GLY A 8 -56.00 -40.23 -9.83
C GLY A 8 -55.61 -39.72 -8.40
N PHE A 9 -56.49 -39.29 -7.47
CA PHE A 9 -57.95 -39.08 -7.55
C PHE A 9 -58.47 -38.14 -6.40
N TYR A 10 -58.94 -36.93 -6.74
CA TYR A 10 -59.89 -36.04 -6.00
C TYR A 10 -59.47 -35.23 -4.75
N SER A 11 -59.96 -33.97 -4.75
CA SER A 11 -59.82 -32.93 -3.73
C SER A 11 -61.21 -32.35 -3.38
N PHE A 12 -61.43 -31.96 -2.13
CA PHE A 12 -62.68 -31.35 -1.66
C PHE A 12 -62.42 -29.89 -1.25
N SER A 13 -63.11 -28.94 -1.89
CA SER A 13 -62.97 -27.50 -1.65
C SER A 13 -64.33 -26.86 -1.44
N MET A 14 -64.51 -26.14 -0.33
CA MET A 14 -65.73 -25.39 -0.06
C MET A 14 -65.54 -23.89 -0.32
N LYS A 15 -66.21 -23.39 -1.37
CA LYS A 15 -66.44 -21.96 -1.60
C LYS A 15 -67.33 -21.38 -0.50
N ARG A 16 -67.17 -20.10 -0.18
CA ARG A 16 -68.30 -19.16 -0.16
C ARG A 16 -67.88 -17.70 -0.32
N THR A 17 -68.70 -16.96 -1.06
CA THR A 17 -68.45 -15.63 -1.61
C THR A 17 -68.98 -14.54 -0.66
N PHE A 18 -68.32 -13.38 -0.63
CA PHE A 18 -68.83 -12.17 0.03
C PHE A 18 -69.94 -11.50 -0.80
N THR A 19 -71.05 -11.12 -0.16
CA THR A 19 -72.02 -10.14 -0.71
C THR A 19 -72.63 -9.25 0.39
N LYS A 20 -72.42 -7.93 0.21
CA LYS A 20 -73.20 -6.75 0.65
C LYS A 20 -74.37 -6.95 1.65
N GLN A 21 -74.44 -6.11 2.71
CA GLN A 21 -75.10 -4.78 2.76
C GLN A 21 -75.72 -4.41 4.14
N SER A 22 -75.46 -3.15 4.55
CA SER A 22 -76.32 -2.20 5.31
C SER A 22 -76.77 -2.42 6.78
N LEU A 23 -76.43 -1.40 7.62
CA LEU A 23 -77.24 -0.72 8.67
C LEU A 23 -77.79 -1.57 9.87
N SER A 24 -78.00 -1.07 11.10
CA SER A 24 -77.63 0.18 11.79
C SER A 24 -77.99 0.09 13.30
N TYR A 25 -77.19 0.73 14.17
CA TYR A 25 -77.57 1.44 15.42
C TYR A 25 -78.19 0.76 16.67
N LEU A 26 -77.64 1.19 17.83
CA LEU A 26 -78.28 1.44 19.16
C LEU A 26 -78.75 0.20 19.98
N ALA A 27 -78.40 -0.03 21.26
CA ALA A 27 -78.37 0.90 22.39
C ALA A 27 -77.69 0.33 23.68
N LEU A 28 -77.26 1.24 24.56
CA LEU A 28 -77.12 1.19 26.04
C LEU A 28 -76.36 0.04 26.80
N VAL A 29 -75.17 0.44 27.25
CA VAL A 29 -74.42 0.19 28.52
C VAL A 29 -75.29 0.54 29.79
N PRO A 30 -75.06 0.08 31.08
CA PRO A 30 -73.81 -0.32 31.80
C PRO A 30 -73.87 -1.48 32.88
N VAL A 31 -72.76 -1.66 33.62
CA VAL A 31 -72.58 -2.28 34.99
C VAL A 31 -72.63 -3.83 35.10
N LEU A 32 -71.82 -4.57 35.89
CA LEU A 32 -70.47 -4.46 36.50
C LEU A 32 -70.17 -5.82 37.23
N LEU A 33 -68.90 -6.11 37.57
CA LEU A 33 -68.41 -7.15 38.52
C LEU A 33 -68.42 -8.64 38.07
N GLY A 34 -67.31 -9.38 38.29
CA GLY A 34 -67.32 -10.85 38.11
C GLY A 34 -66.03 -11.67 38.26
N GLY A 35 -64.83 -11.12 38.04
CA GLY A 35 -63.54 -11.69 38.47
C GLY A 35 -62.98 -12.97 37.80
N LEU A 36 -61.75 -12.88 37.25
CA LEU A 36 -60.64 -13.80 37.57
C LEU A 36 -59.28 -13.27 37.09
N MET A 37 -58.33 -13.33 38.02
CA MET A 37 -56.97 -12.76 38.03
C MET A 37 -56.08 -13.03 36.81
N LEU A 38 -55.37 -11.99 36.36
CA LEU A 38 -53.92 -12.01 36.12
C LEU A 38 -53.42 -10.55 36.06
N PRO A 39 -52.63 -10.05 37.03
CA PRO A 39 -52.17 -8.67 37.02
C PRO A 39 -51.09 -8.47 35.95
N ALA A 40 -51.29 -7.47 35.08
CA ALA A 40 -50.19 -6.93 34.31
C ALA A 40 -49.12 -6.40 35.26
N ALA A 41 -47.86 -6.80 35.06
CA ALA A 41 -46.74 -6.18 35.76
C ALA A 41 -46.70 -4.70 35.39
N ALA A 42 -46.87 -3.83 36.38
CA ALA A 42 -46.82 -2.39 36.18
C ALA A 42 -45.45 -1.98 35.64
N GLN A 43 -45.43 -0.98 34.75
CA GLN A 43 -44.19 -0.27 34.42
C GLN A 43 -43.63 0.35 35.70
N THR A 44 -42.54 -0.21 36.20
CA THR A 44 -41.65 0.52 37.09
C THR A 44 -41.00 1.64 36.30
N THR A 45 -41.08 2.87 36.80
CA THR A 45 -40.33 4.02 36.27
C THR A 45 -38.83 3.76 36.43
N GLY A 46 -38.19 3.33 35.33
CA GLY A 46 -36.78 2.99 35.28
C GLY A 46 -36.39 2.49 33.88
N SER A 47 -35.26 2.99 33.41
CA SER A 47 -34.45 2.55 32.25
C SER A 47 -34.84 1.24 31.52
N VAL A 48 -35.07 1.33 30.20
CA VAL A 48 -35.32 0.18 29.32
C VAL A 48 -33.98 -0.43 28.86
N GLY A 49 -33.69 -1.67 29.24
CA GLY A 49 -32.52 -2.42 28.76
C GLY A 49 -32.87 -3.39 27.63
N ILE A 50 -32.11 -3.39 26.55
CA ILE A 50 -32.16 -4.44 25.51
C ILE A 50 -30.76 -5.04 25.35
N GLY A 51 -30.61 -6.32 25.69
CA GLY A 51 -29.31 -7.00 25.76
C GLY A 51 -28.57 -6.84 27.09
N THR A 52 -29.01 -5.92 27.96
CA THR A 52 -28.64 -5.85 29.38
C THR A 52 -29.89 -6.02 30.26
N THR A 53 -29.73 -6.67 31.41
CA THR A 53 -30.74 -6.77 32.47
C THR A 53 -30.56 -5.72 33.58
N ALA A 54 -29.50 -4.91 33.49
CA ALA A 54 -29.19 -3.82 34.41
C ALA A 54 -28.75 -2.59 33.59
N PRO A 55 -29.69 -1.92 32.89
CA PRO A 55 -29.38 -0.70 32.15
C PRO A 55 -28.95 0.44 33.10
N ASP A 56 -27.98 1.23 32.66
CA ASP A 56 -27.37 2.31 33.44
C ASP A 56 -28.43 3.27 34.03
N ALA A 57 -28.22 3.69 35.28
CA ALA A 57 -29.16 4.53 36.01
C ALA A 57 -29.39 5.91 35.37
N SER A 58 -28.50 6.37 34.49
CA SER A 58 -28.64 7.60 33.71
C SER A 58 -29.37 7.43 32.37
N ALA A 59 -29.56 6.20 31.88
CA ALA A 59 -30.03 5.92 30.54
C ALA A 59 -31.51 5.48 30.50
N LEU A 60 -32.41 6.28 29.92
CA LEU A 60 -33.81 5.85 29.74
C LEU A 60 -33.96 4.64 28.79
N LEU A 61 -32.99 4.43 27.90
CA LEU A 61 -32.87 3.28 27.01
C LEU A 61 -31.38 2.92 26.84
N GLU A 62 -31.00 1.66 27.14
CA GLU A 62 -29.66 1.12 26.86
C GLU A 62 -29.75 -0.11 25.94
N LEU A 63 -28.84 -0.19 24.97
CA LEU A 63 -28.71 -1.29 24.01
C LEU A 63 -27.33 -1.93 24.16
N SER A 64 -27.24 -3.05 24.89
CA SER A 64 -25.96 -3.69 25.23
C SER A 64 -25.71 -4.93 24.38
N THR A 65 -24.84 -4.81 23.38
CA THR A 65 -24.51 -5.89 22.44
C THR A 65 -23.12 -5.65 21.81
N THR A 66 -22.38 -6.72 21.54
CA THR A 66 -21.05 -6.66 20.88
C THR A 66 -21.08 -6.94 19.37
N ASN A 67 -22.22 -7.36 18.81
CA ASN A 67 -22.31 -7.79 17.39
C ASN A 67 -23.59 -7.35 16.66
N LYS A 68 -24.42 -6.49 17.27
CA LYS A 68 -25.62 -5.87 16.68
C LYS A 68 -25.66 -4.39 17.02
N GLY A 69 -26.12 -3.57 16.07
CA GLY A 69 -26.35 -2.14 16.25
C GLY A 69 -27.85 -1.76 16.20
N LEU A 70 -28.15 -0.50 16.52
CA LEU A 70 -29.50 0.05 16.39
C LEU A 70 -29.83 0.36 14.92
N LEU A 71 -30.77 -0.36 14.34
CA LEU A 71 -31.32 -0.04 13.02
C LEU A 71 -32.52 0.90 13.16
N LEU A 72 -32.30 2.19 12.91
CA LEU A 72 -33.36 3.21 12.91
C LEU A 72 -34.35 3.02 11.74
N PRO A 73 -35.56 3.61 11.80
CA PRO A 73 -36.50 3.61 10.68
C PRO A 73 -35.84 4.11 9.40
N ARG A 74 -35.84 3.25 8.38
CA ARG A 74 -35.27 3.53 7.06
C ARG A 74 -36.36 4.02 6.13
N LEU A 75 -36.26 5.26 5.68
CA LEU A 75 -37.29 5.96 4.92
C LEU A 75 -36.69 6.53 3.63
N THR A 76 -37.48 6.58 2.56
CA THR A 76 -37.17 7.50 1.46
C THR A 76 -37.44 8.95 1.88
N GLN A 77 -36.93 9.93 1.13
CA GLN A 77 -37.24 11.35 1.36
C GLN A 77 -38.77 11.58 1.39
N VAL A 78 -39.50 11.01 0.43
CA VAL A 78 -40.96 11.13 0.35
C VAL A 78 -41.63 10.56 1.62
N GLN A 79 -41.11 9.45 2.15
CA GLN A 79 -41.61 8.84 3.40
C GLN A 79 -41.22 9.65 4.65
N ARG A 80 -40.03 10.29 4.68
CA ARG A 80 -39.61 11.22 5.74
C ARG A 80 -40.52 12.46 5.76
N GLU A 81 -40.83 13.00 4.59
CA GLU A 81 -41.66 14.21 4.43
C GLU A 81 -43.15 13.94 4.65
N ALA A 82 -43.59 12.69 4.50
CA ALA A 82 -44.94 12.25 4.86
C ALA A 82 -45.17 12.09 6.39
N ILE A 83 -44.14 12.21 7.24
CA ILE A 83 -44.32 12.22 8.70
C ILE A 83 -45.03 13.51 9.10
N GLN A 84 -46.27 13.41 9.56
CA GLN A 84 -47.02 14.54 10.09
C GLN A 84 -46.53 14.87 11.52
N SER A 85 -46.28 16.15 11.78
CA SER A 85 -45.85 16.69 13.08
C SER A 85 -44.68 15.92 13.74
N PRO A 86 -43.53 15.74 13.07
CA PRO A 86 -42.38 15.06 13.65
C PRO A 86 -41.88 15.79 14.91
N ALA A 87 -41.56 15.04 15.96
CA ALA A 87 -41.03 15.60 17.19
C ALA A 87 -39.60 16.12 16.99
N ALA A 88 -39.26 17.24 17.65
CA ALA A 88 -37.88 17.70 17.71
C ALA A 88 -37.00 16.62 18.37
N GLY A 89 -35.86 16.29 17.75
CA GLY A 89 -34.99 15.18 18.14
C GLY A 89 -35.33 13.83 17.49
N LEU A 90 -36.37 13.73 16.65
CA LEU A 90 -36.69 12.49 15.94
C LEU A 90 -35.57 12.09 14.97
N LEU A 91 -35.05 10.86 15.12
CA LEU A 91 -33.94 10.31 14.32
C LEU A 91 -34.45 9.25 13.34
N ILE A 92 -34.06 9.38 12.07
CA ILE A 92 -34.34 8.41 11.00
C ILE A 92 -33.10 8.22 10.12
N TYR A 93 -33.06 7.14 9.34
CA TYR A 93 -32.06 6.96 8.28
C TYR A 93 -32.73 7.14 6.91
N GLN A 94 -32.34 8.16 6.14
CA GLN A 94 -32.82 8.36 4.77
C GLN A 94 -32.05 7.45 3.82
N THR A 95 -32.74 6.76 2.92
CA THR A 95 -32.16 5.75 2.02
C THR A 95 -31.92 6.22 0.59
N ASP A 96 -32.52 7.34 0.18
CA ASP A 96 -32.39 7.96 -1.13
C ASP A 96 -32.14 9.48 -1.00
N ASN A 97 -32.05 10.17 -2.13
CA ASN A 97 -31.82 11.63 -2.29
C ASN A 97 -30.94 12.28 -1.19
N THR A 98 -29.67 11.90 -1.15
CA THR A 98 -28.74 12.07 0.00
C THR A 98 -29.07 11.10 1.14
N ALA A 99 -28.59 9.86 1.01
CA ALA A 99 -28.74 8.85 2.05
C ALA A 99 -27.87 9.19 3.28
N GLY A 100 -28.41 9.00 4.48
CA GLY A 100 -27.70 9.36 5.72
C GLY A 100 -28.59 9.38 6.96
N LEU A 101 -27.98 9.68 8.11
CA LEU A 101 -28.68 9.84 9.38
C LEU A 101 -29.25 11.27 9.47
N TYR A 102 -30.57 11.40 9.64
CA TYR A 102 -31.25 12.69 9.76
C TYR A 102 -31.88 12.86 11.15
N ILE A 103 -31.81 14.08 11.68
CA ILE A 103 -32.50 14.52 12.89
C ILE A 103 -33.48 15.64 12.56
N TYR A 104 -34.70 15.60 13.12
CA TYR A 104 -35.65 16.71 12.99
C TYR A 104 -35.38 17.79 14.04
N GLY A 105 -35.04 19.01 13.62
CA GLY A 105 -34.71 20.14 14.49
C GLY A 105 -35.91 20.91 15.04
N GLY A 106 -37.14 20.41 14.87
CA GLY A 106 -38.39 21.09 15.26
C GLY A 106 -39.08 21.85 14.12
N THR A 107 -38.32 22.33 13.13
CA THR A 107 -38.84 23.02 11.92
C THR A 107 -38.41 22.39 10.60
N SER A 108 -37.31 21.63 10.60
CA SER A 108 -36.72 21.04 9.39
C SER A 108 -35.90 19.79 9.74
N TRP A 109 -35.61 18.97 8.73
CA TRP A 109 -34.76 17.79 8.86
C TRP A 109 -33.31 18.15 8.50
N SER A 110 -32.38 17.89 9.41
CA SER A 110 -30.94 18.13 9.24
C SER A 110 -30.19 16.82 9.08
N LEU A 111 -29.29 16.75 8.09
CA LEU A 111 -28.34 15.64 7.94
C LEU A 111 -27.26 15.74 9.03
N LEU A 112 -27.00 14.65 9.73
CA LEU A 112 -25.86 14.53 10.65
C LEU A 112 -24.61 14.10 9.86
N PRO A 113 -23.51 14.87 9.90
CA PRO A 113 -22.34 14.60 9.08
C PRO A 113 -21.63 13.29 9.46
N ASN A 114 -21.22 12.55 8.43
CA ASN A 114 -20.41 11.34 8.52
C ASN A 114 -18.92 11.72 8.40
N ALA A 115 -18.02 11.00 9.08
CA ALA A 115 -16.57 11.17 9.00
C ALA A 115 -16.02 11.15 7.56
N THR A 116 -16.67 10.48 6.61
CA THR A 116 -16.29 10.52 5.18
C THR A 116 -16.65 11.84 4.46
N GLN A 117 -17.17 12.85 5.16
CA GLN A 117 -17.25 14.24 4.71
C GLN A 117 -16.41 15.21 5.56
N GLN A 118 -15.49 14.71 6.40
CA GLN A 118 -14.47 15.55 7.02
C GLN A 118 -13.35 15.86 6.02
N GLN A 119 -13.62 16.72 5.04
CA GLN A 119 -12.55 17.43 4.34
C GLN A 119 -12.02 18.54 5.24
N SER A 120 -10.87 18.28 5.86
CA SER A 120 -9.78 19.23 6.16
C SER A 120 -10.12 20.73 6.19
N ALA A 121 -10.95 21.17 7.14
CA ALA A 121 -11.27 22.58 7.34
C ALA A 121 -11.44 22.93 8.82
N ASP A 122 -10.66 23.91 9.28
CA ASP A 122 -11.09 24.80 10.36
C ASP A 122 -12.31 25.58 9.84
N ASN A 123 -13.47 25.39 10.47
CA ASN A 123 -14.77 25.66 9.86
C ASN A 123 -15.37 27.01 10.27
N LEU A 124 -14.53 28.05 10.39
CA LEU A 124 -14.97 29.42 10.68
C LEU A 124 -16.10 29.91 9.74
N GLY A 125 -16.16 29.43 8.49
CA GLY A 125 -17.32 29.62 7.61
C GLY A 125 -17.72 31.09 7.39
N ASN A 126 -19.02 31.35 7.24
CA ASN A 126 -19.56 32.71 7.18
C ASN A 126 -19.77 33.29 8.60
N HIS A 127 -18.69 33.45 9.36
CA HIS A 127 -18.71 33.95 10.73
C HIS A 127 -18.53 35.48 10.81
N THR A 128 -19.47 36.14 11.50
CA THR A 128 -19.34 37.53 11.93
C THR A 128 -18.81 37.55 13.37
N ALA A 129 -17.56 37.97 13.56
CA ALA A 129 -16.96 38.08 14.88
C ALA A 129 -17.63 39.20 15.71
N THR A 130 -18.38 38.81 16.74
CA THR A 130 -19.03 39.75 17.68
C THR A 130 -18.12 40.15 18.85
N THR A 131 -16.95 39.50 18.97
CA THR A 131 -15.87 39.79 19.92
C THR A 131 -14.51 39.61 19.22
N ASN A 132 -13.40 39.99 19.89
CA ASN A 132 -12.06 39.89 19.30
C ASN A 132 -11.65 38.44 19.01
N LEU A 133 -11.28 38.16 17.76
CA LEU A 133 -10.74 36.86 17.34
C LEU A 133 -9.28 36.70 17.79
N ASN A 134 -9.02 35.84 18.77
CA ASN A 134 -7.68 35.53 19.26
C ASN A 134 -7.12 34.27 18.59
N LEU A 135 -6.11 34.43 17.73
CA LEU A 135 -5.48 33.35 16.96
C LEU A 135 -4.25 32.72 17.66
N GLY A 136 -3.84 33.24 18.82
CA GLY A 136 -2.63 32.80 19.51
C GLY A 136 -1.38 32.97 18.64
N ALA A 137 -0.66 31.87 18.39
CA ALA A 137 0.52 31.85 17.52
C ALA A 137 0.20 31.70 16.01
N HIS A 138 -1.08 31.57 15.64
CA HIS A 138 -1.53 31.31 14.27
C HIS A 138 -1.86 32.61 13.53
N LYS A 139 -1.98 32.54 12.20
CA LYS A 139 -2.02 33.71 11.30
C LYS A 139 -3.18 33.59 10.32
N LEU A 140 -3.76 34.71 9.91
CA LEU A 140 -4.71 34.75 8.80
C LEU A 140 -3.95 34.65 7.49
N ALA A 141 -3.91 33.44 6.92
CA ALA A 141 -3.18 33.13 5.69
C ALA A 141 -4.14 32.68 4.58
N GLY A 142 -3.92 33.18 3.36
CA GLY A 142 -4.65 32.72 2.18
C GLY A 142 -4.26 31.27 1.85
N ASN A 143 -5.27 30.40 1.74
CA ASN A 143 -5.14 29.02 1.25
C ASN A 143 -4.13 28.13 2.02
N GLY A 144 -4.06 28.28 3.36
CA GLY A 144 -3.32 27.36 4.25
C GLY A 144 -1.80 27.55 4.31
N GLY A 145 -1.25 28.63 3.76
CA GLY A 145 0.18 28.93 3.84
C GLY A 145 0.68 29.34 5.24
N SER A 146 1.99 29.21 5.49
CA SER A 146 2.63 29.64 6.76
C SER A 146 2.90 31.15 6.85
N LEU A 147 2.59 31.89 5.78
CA LEU A 147 2.77 33.32 5.64
C LEU A 147 1.39 34.00 5.66
N GLY A 148 1.18 34.94 6.58
CA GLY A 148 -0.12 35.58 6.71
C GLY A 148 -0.08 36.90 7.47
N LEU A 149 -1.27 37.37 7.85
CA LEU A 149 -1.44 38.49 8.76
C LEU A 149 -1.48 37.97 10.21
N SER A 150 -0.65 38.52 11.08
CA SER A 150 -0.75 38.30 12.53
C SER A 150 -0.75 39.64 13.27
N ILE A 151 -1.32 39.65 14.48
CA ILE A 151 -1.35 40.83 15.34
C ILE A 151 -0.58 40.46 16.61
N GLY A 152 0.51 41.17 16.89
CA GLY A 152 1.29 40.95 18.10
C GLY A 152 0.54 41.42 19.35
N SER A 153 1.03 41.04 20.54
CA SER A 153 0.44 41.40 21.84
C SER A 153 0.35 42.91 22.11
N THR A 154 1.00 43.74 21.29
CA THR A 154 0.95 45.22 21.32
C THR A 154 -0.01 45.84 20.30
N GLY A 155 -0.76 45.03 19.54
CA GLY A 155 -1.68 45.49 18.49
C GLY A 155 -1.01 45.79 17.14
N VAL A 156 0.30 45.60 17.01
CA VAL A 156 1.03 45.79 15.74
C VAL A 156 0.71 44.65 14.78
N VAL A 157 0.36 45.00 13.54
CA VAL A 157 0.09 44.06 12.45
C VAL A 157 1.41 43.67 11.78
N TYR A 158 1.69 42.37 11.73
CA TYR A 158 2.83 41.79 11.03
C TYR A 158 2.35 41.10 9.75
N THR A 159 3.13 41.28 8.68
CA THR A 159 3.02 40.50 7.44
C THR A 159 4.31 39.73 7.27
N ASP A 160 4.24 38.41 7.04
CA ASP A 160 5.45 37.58 6.92
C ASP A 160 6.20 37.77 5.59
N SER A 161 5.70 38.64 4.72
CA SER A 161 6.43 39.11 3.55
C SER A 161 6.01 40.51 3.14
N ASN A 162 6.82 41.48 3.55
CA ASN A 162 7.66 42.21 2.60
C ASN A 162 7.06 42.98 1.43
N LEU A 163 5.74 43.14 1.23
CA LEU A 163 5.11 44.03 0.23
C LEU A 163 3.59 43.80 0.17
N ALA A 164 2.79 44.86 0.38
CA ALA A 164 1.36 44.85 0.12
C ALA A 164 1.06 45.48 -1.26
N LEU A 165 0.27 44.77 -2.07
CA LEU A 165 -0.26 45.23 -3.36
C LEU A 165 -1.74 45.58 -3.18
N ALA A 166 -2.14 46.80 -3.56
CA ALA A 166 -3.52 47.23 -3.65
C ALA A 166 -3.66 48.21 -4.83
N ASP A 167 -4.77 48.14 -5.57
CA ASP A 167 -5.17 49.09 -6.62
C ASP A 167 -4.07 49.48 -7.64
N ASN A 168 -3.17 48.54 -7.95
CA ASN A 168 -2.01 48.61 -8.85
C ASN A 168 -0.71 49.26 -8.30
N ASP A 169 -0.58 49.52 -6.99
CA ASP A 169 0.63 50.11 -6.38
C ASP A 169 1.41 49.18 -5.41
N LEU A 170 2.69 49.51 -5.14
CA LEU A 170 3.76 48.61 -4.65
C LEU A 170 4.59 49.18 -3.47
N TYR A 171 4.71 48.45 -2.35
CA TYR A 171 5.44 48.82 -1.10
C TYR A 171 6.63 47.90 -0.71
N LEU A 172 7.83 48.39 -0.40
CA LEU A 172 9.08 47.58 -0.42
C LEU A 172 9.62 47.06 0.96
N ARG A 173 9.58 45.72 1.18
CA ARG A 173 10.40 44.78 2.03
C ARG A 173 10.90 45.09 3.47
N ALA A 174 10.71 44.13 4.40
CA ALA A 174 11.50 43.94 5.65
C ALA A 174 11.55 42.45 6.13
N THR A 175 12.55 41.64 5.73
CA THR A 175 12.63 40.18 6.04
C THR A 175 12.98 39.86 7.51
N PRO A 176 12.67 38.64 8.03
CA PRO A 176 12.75 38.32 9.47
C PRO A 176 14.12 38.39 10.17
N THR A 177 15.24 38.47 9.42
CA THR A 177 16.61 38.35 9.98
C THR A 177 17.39 39.66 10.04
N PHE A 178 16.90 40.76 9.46
CA PHE A 178 17.52 42.08 9.55
C PHE A 178 16.45 43.19 9.65
N LEU A 179 16.47 43.91 10.76
CA LEU A 179 15.65 45.10 10.97
C LEU A 179 16.35 46.32 10.34
N ASP A 180 15.93 46.74 9.14
CA ASP A 180 16.24 48.08 8.65
C ASP A 180 15.21 49.08 9.22
N THR A 181 15.54 49.65 10.39
CA THR A 181 14.78 50.75 11.02
C THR A 181 15.23 52.14 10.53
N ASN A 182 16.02 52.18 9.45
CA ASN A 182 17.01 53.20 9.18
C ASN A 182 16.91 53.82 7.76
N HIS A 183 16.23 53.14 6.83
CA HIS A 183 15.84 53.65 5.52
C HIS A 183 14.32 53.62 5.33
N GLY A 184 13.74 54.57 4.59
CA GLY A 184 12.32 54.50 4.28
C GLY A 184 11.69 55.71 3.60
N LEU A 185 10.41 55.54 3.28
CA LEU A 185 9.47 56.56 2.82
C LEU A 185 8.51 56.89 3.95
N GLY A 186 8.33 58.17 4.29
CA GLY A 186 7.42 58.59 5.34
C GLY A 186 6.78 59.94 5.08
N TYR A 187 5.52 60.08 5.48
CA TYR A 187 4.82 61.36 5.56
C TYR A 187 4.89 61.88 7.00
N TYR A 188 5.33 63.13 7.16
CA TYR A 188 5.59 63.75 8.47
C TYR A 188 4.78 65.04 8.64
N GLY A 189 4.46 65.38 9.88
CA GLY A 189 3.58 66.49 10.24
C GLY A 189 3.57 66.78 11.74
N PRO A 190 2.65 67.63 12.25
CA PRO A 190 2.71 68.18 13.60
C PRO A 190 2.80 67.14 14.72
N SER A 191 2.10 66.01 14.56
CA SER A 191 2.01 64.87 15.49
C SER A 191 3.03 63.76 15.26
N LYS A 192 3.73 63.74 14.11
CA LYS A 192 4.75 62.76 13.76
C LYS A 192 5.91 63.46 13.05
N ARG A 193 6.91 63.87 13.82
CA ARG A 193 8.01 64.75 13.38
C ARG A 193 9.22 63.96 12.88
N TRP A 194 9.94 64.51 11.91
CA TRP A 194 11.20 63.98 11.38
C TRP A 194 12.39 64.81 11.88
N SER A 195 13.53 64.15 12.14
CA SER A 195 14.78 64.80 12.53
C SER A 195 16.01 64.01 12.03
N ALA A 196 17.11 64.73 11.82
CA ALA A 196 18.42 64.18 11.48
C ALA A 196 19.25 63.92 12.75
N GLY A 197 19.90 62.76 12.87
CA GLY A 197 20.68 62.39 14.05
C GLY A 197 21.20 60.94 14.03
N THR A 198 21.94 60.57 15.08
CA THR A 198 22.60 59.26 15.27
C THR A 198 21.85 58.33 16.24
N ALA A 199 20.92 58.83 17.06
CA ALA A 199 20.13 58.04 18.00
C ALA A 199 18.71 58.61 18.19
N GLN A 200 17.76 57.75 18.53
CA GLN A 200 16.33 58.09 18.68
C GLN A 200 16.03 58.76 20.03
N THR A 201 16.40 60.03 20.18
CA THR A 201 16.04 60.83 21.37
C THR A 201 15.57 62.22 20.94
N ALA A 202 14.25 62.41 20.84
CA ALA A 202 13.66 63.69 20.48
C ALA A 202 13.63 64.64 21.68
N THR A 203 14.57 65.58 21.74
CA THR A 203 14.45 66.78 22.58
C THR A 203 13.64 67.87 21.87
N THR A 204 13.11 68.83 22.62
CA THR A 204 11.95 69.68 22.30
C THR A 204 12.14 70.73 21.19
N SER A 205 13.25 70.70 20.45
CA SER A 205 13.60 71.67 19.39
C SER A 205 13.56 71.12 17.95
N SER A 206 13.12 69.87 17.73
CA SER A 206 13.02 69.28 16.38
C SER A 206 11.75 69.72 15.62
N LEU A 207 11.86 70.83 14.90
CA LEU A 207 10.98 71.23 13.78
C LEU A 207 11.83 71.27 12.51
N ALA A 208 11.38 70.64 11.43
CA ALA A 208 12.09 70.71 10.15
C ALA A 208 11.22 70.47 8.91
N VAL A 209 10.20 69.58 8.97
CA VAL A 209 9.51 69.11 7.75
C VAL A 209 8.04 68.81 7.98
N GLU A 210 7.18 69.30 7.07
CA GLU A 210 5.86 68.72 6.76
C GLU A 210 5.91 68.14 5.33
N GLY A 211 5.22 67.02 5.11
CA GLY A 211 5.11 66.37 3.80
C GLY A 211 5.89 65.05 3.67
N PRO A 212 6.00 64.51 2.43
CA PRO A 212 6.69 63.26 2.15
C PRO A 212 8.22 63.43 2.11
N VAL A 213 8.93 62.47 2.72
CA VAL A 213 10.39 62.44 2.81
C VAL A 213 10.91 61.04 2.48
N LEU A 214 11.91 60.97 1.59
CA LEU A 214 12.75 59.78 1.39
C LEU A 214 14.08 60.00 2.13
N TYR A 215 14.46 59.08 3.04
CA TYR A 215 15.61 59.26 3.94
C TYR A 215 16.53 58.04 4.04
N GLY A 216 17.79 58.29 4.42
CA GLY A 216 18.81 57.27 4.64
C GLY A 216 20.08 57.78 5.31
N TYR A 217 21.04 56.89 5.59
CA TYR A 217 22.30 57.25 6.24
C TYR A 217 23.38 57.73 5.24
N ALA A 218 24.30 58.58 5.70
CA ALA A 218 25.28 59.24 4.85
C ALA A 218 26.21 58.27 4.09
N GLY A 219 26.24 58.38 2.76
CA GLY A 219 27.07 57.54 1.88
C GLY A 219 26.71 57.56 0.39
N GLY A 220 25.64 58.26 -0.01
CA GLY A 220 25.17 58.35 -1.39
C GLY A 220 23.64 58.53 -1.44
N VAL A 221 23.07 58.75 -2.63
CA VAL A 221 21.61 58.77 -2.80
C VAL A 221 21.11 57.33 -2.65
N LEU A 222 20.60 57.00 -1.44
CA LEU A 222 20.41 55.63 -0.92
C LEU A 222 21.73 54.93 -0.57
N GLY A 223 22.53 55.55 0.31
CA GLY A 223 23.84 55.05 0.75
C GLY A 223 23.83 53.67 1.44
N THR A 224 24.94 52.95 1.31
CA THR A 224 25.09 51.52 1.68
C THR A 224 25.60 51.28 3.12
N ASN A 225 25.55 52.29 3.99
CA ASN A 225 26.08 52.20 5.36
C ASN A 225 24.97 52.03 6.39
N PHE A 226 25.10 51.01 7.23
CA PHE A 226 24.13 50.65 8.28
C PHE A 226 24.30 51.47 9.58
N SER A 227 25.18 52.47 9.59
CA SER A 227 25.47 53.33 10.74
C SER A 227 25.95 54.73 10.29
N GLY A 228 25.71 55.76 11.11
CA GLY A 228 26.10 57.16 10.83
C GLY A 228 25.07 58.18 11.29
N THR A 229 24.93 59.29 10.58
CA THR A 229 23.87 60.31 10.77
C THR A 229 22.81 60.19 9.67
N ARG A 230 21.52 60.29 10.03
CA ARG A 230 20.40 60.31 9.07
C ARG A 230 20.40 61.57 8.20
N THR A 231 20.11 61.42 6.91
CA THR A 231 20.06 62.47 5.89
C THR A 231 18.85 62.31 4.97
N THR A 232 18.40 63.40 4.36
CA THR A 232 17.30 63.42 3.38
C THR A 232 17.85 63.14 1.99
N ALA A 233 17.23 62.26 1.21
CA ALA A 233 17.59 62.00 -0.18
C ALA A 233 16.81 62.90 -1.15
N LEU A 234 15.47 62.92 -1.03
CA LEU A 234 14.58 63.82 -1.74
C LEU A 234 13.50 64.39 -0.82
N TYR A 235 13.13 65.65 -1.06
CA TYR A 235 12.11 66.40 -0.33
C TYR A 235 11.35 67.37 -1.25
N TRP A 236 10.06 67.54 -0.99
CA TRP A 236 9.19 68.54 -1.61
C TRP A 236 8.51 69.39 -0.55
N ASN A 237 8.60 70.72 -0.68
CA ASN A 237 7.98 71.64 0.27
C ASN A 237 6.58 72.10 -0.19
N ASN A 238 5.83 72.69 0.75
CA ASN A 238 4.47 73.22 0.54
C ASN A 238 4.43 74.42 -0.45
N GLN A 239 5.57 74.83 -1.01
CA GLN A 239 5.74 75.89 -2.01
C GLN A 239 6.12 75.33 -3.40
N GLY A 240 6.02 74.01 -3.60
CA GLY A 240 6.27 73.35 -4.89
C GLY A 240 7.76 73.22 -5.28
N ARG A 241 8.69 73.38 -4.33
CA ARG A 241 10.13 73.29 -4.57
C ARG A 241 10.66 71.89 -4.29
N VAL A 242 11.55 71.41 -5.15
CA VAL A 242 12.20 70.10 -5.04
C VAL A 242 13.62 70.24 -4.50
N GLY A 243 13.93 69.55 -3.40
CA GLY A 243 15.27 69.43 -2.83
C GLY A 243 15.81 68.01 -3.01
N ILE A 244 17.02 67.88 -3.57
CA ILE A 244 17.82 66.66 -3.54
C ILE A 244 18.95 66.88 -2.53
N ALA A 245 19.13 65.95 -1.59
CA ALA A 245 20.07 66.03 -0.47
C ALA A 245 19.87 67.22 0.52
N THR A 246 18.68 67.84 0.54
CA THR A 246 18.38 68.99 1.43
C THR A 246 16.90 69.10 1.79
N THR A 247 16.61 69.52 3.02
CA THR A 247 15.25 69.84 3.52
C THR A 247 14.86 71.31 3.35
N ASN A 248 15.75 72.16 2.81
CA ASN A 248 15.47 73.60 2.65
C ASN A 248 15.79 74.08 1.21
N PRO A 249 14.96 73.74 0.21
CA PRO A 249 15.18 74.11 -1.18
C PRO A 249 15.02 75.63 -1.43
N GLN A 250 16.12 76.29 -1.81
CA GLN A 250 16.15 77.74 -2.06
C GLN A 250 15.60 78.14 -3.44
N SER A 251 15.55 77.18 -4.38
CA SER A 251 15.01 77.31 -5.74
C SER A 251 13.94 76.24 -6.00
N THR A 252 13.23 76.34 -7.13
CA THR A 252 12.25 75.33 -7.58
C THR A 252 12.86 73.94 -7.79
N PHE A 253 14.14 73.87 -8.16
CA PHE A 253 14.92 72.63 -8.19
C PHE A 253 16.31 72.90 -7.58
N HIS A 254 16.56 72.34 -6.40
CA HIS A 254 17.79 72.54 -5.61
C HIS A 254 18.48 71.20 -5.35
N VAL A 255 19.65 70.98 -5.94
CA VAL A 255 20.49 69.81 -5.68
C VAL A 255 21.64 70.24 -4.77
N ALA A 256 21.61 69.84 -3.50
CA ALA A 256 22.70 70.07 -2.58
C ALA A 256 23.81 69.01 -2.78
N GLY A 257 25.07 69.45 -2.79
CA GLY A 257 26.23 68.58 -2.90
C GLY A 257 27.23 68.86 -1.78
N THR A 258 27.96 67.84 -1.35
CA THR A 258 29.20 68.03 -0.59
C THR A 258 30.29 68.50 -1.54
N ALA A 259 31.17 69.41 -1.11
CA ALA A 259 32.14 70.06 -2.00
C ALA A 259 33.04 69.05 -2.74
N GLY A 260 33.08 69.13 -4.08
CA GLY A 260 33.99 68.34 -4.93
C GLY A 260 33.38 67.76 -6.20
N THR A 261 32.06 67.60 -6.30
CA THR A 261 31.37 67.03 -7.48
C THR A 261 30.22 67.92 -7.94
N ALA A 262 30.20 68.26 -9.24
CA ALA A 262 29.16 69.09 -9.85
C ALA A 262 28.12 68.21 -10.57
N ASN A 263 26.85 68.37 -10.23
CA ASN A 263 25.78 67.42 -10.59
C ASN A 263 24.79 67.95 -11.65
N VAL A 264 25.12 69.01 -12.41
CA VAL A 264 24.24 69.61 -13.44
C VAL A 264 25.07 70.06 -14.67
N ARG A 265 24.61 69.72 -15.88
CA ARG A 265 25.17 70.15 -17.19
C ARG A 265 24.05 70.77 -18.04
N LEU A 266 24.37 71.82 -18.80
CA LEU A 266 23.44 72.59 -19.64
C LEU A 266 23.87 72.51 -21.12
N GLU A 267 22.92 72.35 -22.04
CA GLU A 267 23.19 72.31 -23.50
C GLU A 267 22.19 73.18 -24.30
N SER A 268 22.55 73.52 -25.55
CA SER A 268 21.85 74.43 -26.48
C SER A 268 22.03 75.94 -26.26
N LEU A 269 23.26 76.44 -26.50
CA LEU A 269 23.56 77.86 -26.72
C LEU A 269 23.97 78.07 -28.19
N GLY A 270 23.11 78.66 -29.00
CA GLY A 270 23.35 78.85 -30.44
C GLY A 270 24.31 80.01 -30.76
N GLY A 271 25.22 79.79 -31.71
CA GLY A 271 26.12 80.81 -32.29
C GLY A 271 27.59 80.39 -32.34
N SER A 272 28.34 80.88 -33.33
CA SER A 272 29.74 80.50 -33.56
C SER A 272 30.73 81.35 -32.73
N GLY A 273 31.54 80.70 -31.89
CA GLY A 273 32.66 81.29 -31.17
C GLY A 273 32.82 80.74 -29.76
N THR A 274 34.06 80.61 -29.28
CA THR A 274 34.35 80.13 -27.91
C THR A 274 33.82 81.13 -26.88
N ARG A 275 32.92 80.69 -25.98
CA ARG A 275 32.41 81.50 -24.87
C ARG A 275 32.81 80.90 -23.53
N VAL A 276 33.10 81.76 -22.57
CA VAL A 276 33.28 81.40 -21.16
C VAL A 276 31.95 81.64 -20.44
N VAL A 277 31.50 80.67 -19.63
CA VAL A 277 30.34 80.83 -18.75
C VAL A 277 30.82 81.45 -17.44
N THR A 278 30.20 82.55 -17.01
CA THR A 278 30.50 83.22 -15.75
C THR A 278 29.22 83.38 -14.94
N ALA A 279 29.25 82.99 -13.66
CA ALA A 279 28.18 83.30 -12.71
C ALA A 279 28.38 84.72 -12.15
N ASP A 280 27.28 85.46 -11.99
CA ASP A 280 27.30 86.73 -11.27
C ASP A 280 27.31 86.52 -9.74
N GLY A 281 27.46 87.61 -8.98
CA GLY A 281 27.50 87.59 -7.51
C GLY A 281 26.18 87.17 -6.84
N SER A 282 25.12 86.90 -7.60
CA SER A 282 23.84 86.33 -7.13
C SER A 282 23.63 84.88 -7.58
N GLY A 283 24.61 84.28 -8.26
CA GLY A 283 24.57 82.90 -8.72
C GLY A 283 23.83 82.68 -10.04
N ASN A 284 23.45 83.73 -10.76
CA ASN A 284 22.84 83.58 -12.09
C ASN A 284 23.93 83.40 -13.15
N LEU A 285 23.76 82.42 -14.03
CA LEU A 285 24.71 82.10 -15.10
C LEU A 285 24.44 82.99 -16.33
N SER A 286 25.44 83.72 -16.80
CA SER A 286 25.35 84.49 -18.05
C SER A 286 26.63 84.37 -18.91
N THR A 287 26.53 84.76 -20.18
CA THR A 287 27.64 84.71 -21.15
C THR A 287 28.06 86.12 -21.56
N THR A 288 29.32 86.48 -21.31
CA THR A 288 29.87 87.80 -21.64
C THR A 288 30.93 87.67 -22.75
N SER A 289 31.01 88.67 -23.63
CA SER A 289 32.04 88.74 -24.69
C SER A 289 33.20 89.64 -24.24
N THR A 290 34.44 89.24 -24.50
CA THR A 290 35.67 89.77 -23.87
C THR A 290 36.26 91.01 -24.52
N SER A 291 37.13 91.72 -23.79
CA SER A 291 38.11 92.65 -24.37
C SER A 291 39.44 92.69 -23.58
N SER A 292 40.54 92.39 -24.29
CA SER A 292 41.97 92.44 -23.87
C SER A 292 42.54 91.33 -22.96
N LEU A 293 43.85 91.09 -23.12
CA LEU A 293 44.60 89.87 -22.74
C LEU A 293 45.92 90.23 -22.05
N ALA A 294 46.40 89.35 -21.16
CA ALA A 294 47.79 89.29 -20.70
C ALA A 294 48.17 87.85 -20.35
N ASP A 295 48.62 87.11 -21.38
CA ASP A 295 49.24 85.77 -21.41
C ASP A 295 48.60 84.64 -20.55
N ASN A 296 48.00 83.57 -21.07
CA ASN A 296 47.54 83.14 -22.40
C ASN A 296 48.39 83.44 -23.66
N LEU A 297 49.36 82.54 -23.94
CA LEU A 297 50.06 82.40 -25.22
C LEU A 297 49.07 82.12 -26.37
N GLY A 298 48.58 83.20 -26.97
CA GLY A 298 47.57 83.17 -28.03
C GLY A 298 48.13 82.82 -29.41
N ASP A 299 47.22 82.83 -30.39
CA ASP A 299 47.53 82.69 -31.82
C ASP A 299 48.50 83.80 -32.29
N HIS A 300 49.80 83.49 -32.23
CA HIS A 300 50.84 84.43 -32.62
C HIS A 300 51.03 84.36 -34.15
N THR A 301 50.39 85.26 -34.89
CA THR A 301 50.82 85.54 -36.27
C THR A 301 52.23 86.12 -36.21
N ALA A 302 53.23 85.32 -36.54
CA ALA A 302 54.63 85.69 -36.46
C ALA A 302 54.97 86.86 -37.39
N THR A 303 55.10 88.06 -36.83
CA THR A 303 55.48 89.28 -37.57
C THR A 303 56.97 89.31 -37.94
N THR A 304 57.77 88.40 -37.38
CA THR A 304 59.10 87.98 -37.87
C THR A 304 59.26 86.48 -37.67
N ASN A 305 60.07 85.83 -38.51
CA ASN A 305 60.26 84.37 -38.47
C ASN A 305 60.79 83.89 -37.11
N LEU A 306 60.19 82.83 -36.58
CA LEU A 306 60.81 82.01 -35.51
C LEU A 306 62.00 81.26 -36.11
N ASN A 307 63.15 81.93 -36.16
CA ASN A 307 64.41 81.36 -36.64
C ASN A 307 64.92 80.28 -35.67
N LEU A 308 64.46 79.05 -35.88
CA LEU A 308 65.24 77.87 -35.55
C LEU A 308 66.57 77.93 -36.33
N ASN A 309 67.63 77.31 -35.79
CA ASN A 309 68.93 77.31 -36.48
C ASN A 309 68.84 76.61 -37.85
N THR A 310 69.90 76.72 -38.66
CA THR A 310 69.91 76.25 -40.07
C THR A 310 69.53 74.77 -40.28
N SER A 311 69.54 73.94 -39.23
CA SER A 311 69.12 72.53 -39.30
C SER A 311 67.62 72.29 -39.01
N HIS A 312 66.87 73.30 -38.54
CA HIS A 312 65.40 73.29 -38.37
C HIS A 312 64.79 72.19 -37.45
N ASP A 313 65.59 71.53 -36.61
CA ASP A 313 65.12 70.50 -35.65
C ASP A 313 64.64 71.12 -34.32
N LEU A 314 63.58 70.55 -33.73
CA LEU A 314 63.12 70.88 -32.38
C LEU A 314 63.79 69.94 -31.36
N LEU A 315 64.84 70.41 -30.70
CA LEU A 315 65.61 69.61 -29.73
C LEU A 315 64.84 69.38 -28.43
N LEU A 316 64.25 68.20 -28.26
CA LEU A 316 63.68 67.72 -26.99
C LEU A 316 64.73 67.07 -26.06
N ARG A 317 65.93 67.66 -25.89
CA ARG A 317 67.01 67.06 -25.05
C ARG A 317 68.13 68.03 -24.65
N GLY A 318 68.93 67.60 -23.68
CA GLY A 318 70.09 68.32 -23.13
C GLY A 318 71.29 68.41 -24.08
N SER A 319 72.22 69.32 -23.75
CA SER A 319 73.20 69.95 -24.64
C SER A 319 74.32 69.08 -25.24
N THR A 320 74.37 67.76 -24.97
CA THR A 320 75.47 66.88 -25.39
C THR A 320 75.07 65.68 -26.26
N ASP A 321 73.77 65.47 -26.52
CA ASP A 321 73.29 64.43 -27.43
C ASP A 321 72.87 65.03 -28.78
N THR A 322 73.74 64.87 -29.79
CA THR A 322 73.53 65.33 -31.17
C THR A 322 72.88 64.26 -32.08
N ASN A 323 72.48 63.12 -31.52
CA ASN A 323 72.25 61.89 -32.30
C ASN A 323 70.78 61.44 -32.40
N HIS A 324 69.85 62.12 -31.73
CA HIS A 324 68.42 61.83 -31.88
C HIS A 324 67.56 63.11 -31.77
N GLY A 325 66.42 63.16 -32.45
CA GLY A 325 65.58 64.37 -32.48
C GLY A 325 64.19 64.16 -33.08
N LEU A 326 63.36 65.19 -33.00
CA LEU A 326 62.11 65.34 -33.76
C LEU A 326 62.32 66.35 -34.88
N GLY A 327 62.27 65.87 -36.12
CA GLY A 327 62.25 66.72 -37.31
C GLY A 327 60.85 66.74 -37.94
N PHE A 328 60.36 67.94 -38.30
CA PHE A 328 59.12 68.10 -39.07
C PHE A 328 59.46 68.33 -40.54
N TYR A 329 59.27 67.30 -41.36
CA TYR A 329 59.55 67.35 -42.80
C TYR A 329 58.23 67.52 -43.56
N GLY A 330 58.24 68.31 -44.63
CA GLY A 330 57.07 68.51 -45.50
C GLY A 330 57.39 68.11 -46.93
N ALA A 331 56.34 67.80 -47.69
CA ALA A 331 56.37 67.39 -49.09
C ALA A 331 57.50 68.05 -49.92
N GLY A 332 58.38 67.22 -50.47
CA GLY A 332 59.53 67.65 -51.26
C GLY A 332 60.85 67.83 -50.49
N LYS A 333 60.86 67.71 -49.16
CA LYS A 333 62.10 67.66 -48.36
C LYS A 333 62.55 66.21 -48.12
N THR A 334 63.86 65.98 -48.15
CA THR A 334 64.48 64.66 -47.99
C THR A 334 65.15 64.49 -46.62
N TRP A 335 64.83 63.39 -45.94
CA TRP A 335 65.59 62.89 -44.80
C TRP A 335 66.54 61.78 -45.28
N THR A 336 67.74 61.72 -44.71
CA THR A 336 68.80 60.82 -45.22
C THR A 336 69.24 59.87 -44.11
N ALA A 337 69.14 58.56 -44.36
CA ALA A 337 69.63 57.53 -43.46
C ALA A 337 71.13 57.28 -43.70
N GLY A 338 71.95 57.41 -42.65
CA GLY A 338 73.40 57.14 -42.74
C GLY A 338 74.17 57.66 -41.53
N THR A 339 75.49 57.43 -41.53
CA THR A 339 76.45 58.07 -40.63
C THR A 339 76.68 59.54 -41.03
N ALA A 340 77.02 60.38 -40.06
CA ALA A 340 77.22 61.81 -40.31
C ALA A 340 78.36 62.06 -41.33
N GLN A 341 78.11 62.96 -42.29
CA GLN A 341 79.03 63.36 -43.37
C GLN A 341 79.56 62.23 -44.29
N SER A 342 78.70 61.72 -45.19
CA SER A 342 79.15 61.01 -46.39
C SER A 342 78.21 61.24 -47.59
N SER A 343 78.78 61.45 -48.78
CA SER A 343 78.11 61.97 -49.98
C SER A 343 77.41 60.92 -50.86
N THR A 344 77.17 59.71 -50.34
CA THR A 344 76.56 58.59 -51.09
C THR A 344 75.38 57.91 -50.38
N ALA A 345 74.72 58.61 -49.45
CA ALA A 345 73.55 58.10 -48.75
C ALA A 345 72.25 58.30 -49.57
N THR A 346 71.40 57.28 -49.64
CA THR A 346 70.10 57.34 -50.33
C THR A 346 69.14 58.26 -49.59
N ALA A 347 68.78 59.38 -50.23
CA ALA A 347 67.79 60.31 -49.74
C ALA A 347 66.37 59.71 -49.83
N LEU A 348 65.65 59.63 -48.70
CA LEU A 348 64.22 59.33 -48.69
C LEU A 348 63.42 60.63 -48.55
N THR A 349 62.48 60.86 -49.47
CA THR A 349 61.47 61.90 -49.32
C THR A 349 60.51 61.51 -48.20
N VAL A 350 60.35 62.38 -47.20
CA VAL A 350 59.46 62.16 -46.05
C VAL A 350 58.53 63.36 -45.89
N ASP A 351 57.28 63.08 -45.53
CA ASP A 351 56.20 64.06 -45.46
C ASP A 351 55.40 63.82 -44.17
N GLY A 352 55.82 64.52 -43.11
CA GLY A 352 55.33 64.40 -41.74
C GLY A 352 56.45 64.48 -40.67
N PRO A 353 56.08 64.49 -39.38
CA PRO A 353 57.03 64.39 -38.27
C PRO A 353 57.75 63.03 -38.24
N VAL A 354 59.05 63.08 -37.95
CA VAL A 354 59.94 61.92 -37.83
C VAL A 354 60.68 62.00 -36.48
N LEU A 355 60.45 61.02 -35.60
CA LEU A 355 61.32 60.75 -34.46
C LEU A 355 62.40 59.77 -34.93
N TYR A 356 63.69 60.13 -34.79
CA TYR A 356 64.81 59.32 -35.27
C TYR A 356 65.83 58.99 -34.17
N GLY A 357 66.61 57.92 -34.36
CA GLY A 357 67.67 57.46 -33.46
C GLY A 357 68.60 56.41 -34.11
N TYR A 358 69.72 56.05 -33.45
CA TYR A 358 70.70 55.11 -34.00
C TYR A 358 70.39 53.64 -33.68
N THR A 359 71.04 52.72 -34.41
CA THR A 359 70.76 51.27 -34.34
C THR A 359 71.08 50.69 -32.96
N GLY A 360 70.09 50.12 -32.28
CA GLY A 360 70.26 49.52 -30.94
C GLY A 360 68.98 49.47 -30.09
N GLY A 361 67.95 50.22 -30.49
CA GLY A 361 66.62 50.18 -29.87
C GLY A 361 65.84 51.46 -30.18
N VAL A 362 64.51 51.39 -30.11
CA VAL A 362 63.63 52.55 -30.34
C VAL A 362 63.72 53.47 -29.11
N LEU A 363 64.74 54.34 -29.09
CA LEU A 363 65.28 55.15 -27.97
C LEU A 363 66.44 54.51 -27.15
N GLY A 364 67.31 53.70 -27.78
CA GLY A 364 68.50 53.10 -27.13
C GLY A 364 69.79 53.95 -27.20
N THR A 365 70.64 53.87 -26.17
CA THR A 365 71.74 54.82 -25.85
C THR A 365 73.10 54.56 -26.53
N ASN A 366 73.18 53.73 -27.58
CA ASN A 366 74.47 53.31 -28.14
C ASN A 366 74.89 54.16 -29.36
N VAL A 367 76.14 54.64 -29.38
CA VAL A 367 76.55 55.82 -30.19
C VAL A 367 77.15 55.46 -31.57
N ALA A 368 77.02 54.21 -32.02
CA ALA A 368 77.62 53.73 -33.27
C ALA A 368 76.60 52.94 -34.11
N GLY A 369 76.28 53.43 -35.32
CA GLY A 369 75.36 52.76 -36.26
C GLY A 369 74.86 53.68 -37.37
N ASN A 370 73.80 53.26 -38.05
CA ASN A 370 73.05 54.11 -39.00
C ASN A 370 71.84 54.74 -38.30
N ARG A 371 71.44 55.94 -38.76
CA ARG A 371 70.17 56.57 -38.35
C ARG A 371 68.97 55.74 -38.82
N THR A 372 68.02 55.53 -37.92
CA THR A 372 66.78 54.78 -38.11
C THR A 372 65.58 55.58 -37.59
N THR A 373 64.40 55.33 -38.14
CA THR A 373 63.15 56.00 -37.73
C THR A 373 62.49 55.24 -36.59
N ALA A 374 62.21 55.91 -35.47
CA ALA A 374 61.53 55.36 -34.31
C ALA A 374 60.01 55.42 -34.47
N LEU A 375 59.48 56.62 -34.76
CA LEU A 375 58.08 56.90 -35.06
C LEU A 375 57.99 57.80 -36.29
N TYR A 376 57.07 57.46 -37.19
CA TYR A 376 56.81 58.18 -38.45
C TYR A 376 55.31 58.35 -38.65
N TRP A 377 54.90 59.56 -39.04
CA TRP A 377 53.56 59.82 -39.55
C TRP A 377 53.68 60.19 -41.02
N ASN A 378 52.91 59.51 -41.89
CA ASN A 378 52.81 59.90 -43.30
C ASN A 378 51.65 60.86 -43.55
N SER A 379 51.62 61.50 -44.71
CA SER A 379 50.52 62.37 -45.16
C SER A 379 49.16 61.68 -45.35
N ALA A 380 49.08 60.36 -45.16
CA ALA A 380 47.83 59.59 -45.08
C ALA A 380 47.37 59.32 -43.62
N GLY A 381 47.96 59.98 -42.62
CA GLY A 381 47.57 59.90 -41.21
C GLY A 381 47.92 58.59 -40.51
N ARG A 382 48.81 57.77 -41.09
CA ARG A 382 49.21 56.47 -40.54
C ARG A 382 50.45 56.58 -39.67
N VAL A 383 50.45 55.89 -38.54
CA VAL A 383 51.58 55.84 -37.59
C VAL A 383 52.42 54.59 -37.83
N GLY A 384 53.64 54.77 -38.33
CA GLY A 384 54.67 53.73 -38.42
C GLY A 384 55.59 53.74 -37.21
N VAL A 385 55.79 52.58 -36.58
CA VAL A 385 56.85 52.36 -35.58
C VAL A 385 57.94 51.51 -36.23
N ALA A 386 59.18 51.98 -36.22
CA ALA A 386 60.31 51.34 -36.92
C ALA A 386 60.14 51.13 -38.44
N THR A 387 59.29 51.92 -39.12
CA THR A 387 59.14 51.92 -40.59
C THR A 387 58.75 53.28 -41.15
N THR A 388 59.31 53.60 -42.33
CA THR A 388 58.98 54.77 -43.16
C THR A 388 57.90 54.50 -44.21
N SER A 389 57.23 53.34 -44.17
CA SER A 389 56.15 52.99 -45.12
C SER A 389 55.00 52.23 -44.45
N PRO A 390 54.22 52.88 -43.57
CA PRO A 390 53.12 52.26 -42.83
C PRO A 390 51.95 51.85 -43.73
N GLN A 391 51.60 50.56 -43.68
CA GLN A 391 50.51 49.98 -44.49
C GLN A 391 49.13 50.13 -43.83
N THR A 392 49.09 50.32 -42.52
CA THR A 392 47.86 50.46 -41.68
C THR A 392 47.94 51.69 -40.78
N THR A 393 46.84 52.06 -40.12
CA THR A 393 46.73 53.23 -39.23
C THR A 393 47.71 53.20 -38.05
N PHE A 394 48.01 52.02 -37.51
CA PHE A 394 49.13 51.78 -36.59
C PHE A 394 49.90 50.54 -37.09
N HIS A 395 51.14 50.73 -37.53
CA HIS A 395 51.97 49.69 -38.13
C HIS A 395 53.34 49.61 -37.45
N VAL A 396 53.60 48.53 -36.71
CA VAL A 396 54.91 48.27 -36.09
C VAL A 396 55.69 47.27 -36.95
N ALA A 397 56.77 47.71 -37.58
CA ALA A 397 57.62 46.84 -38.40
C ALA A 397 58.82 46.34 -37.59
N GLY A 398 59.02 45.02 -37.54
CA GLY A 398 60.21 44.42 -36.93
C GLY A 398 61.36 44.29 -37.93
N THR A 399 62.51 44.90 -37.65
CA THR A 399 63.78 44.49 -38.27
C THR A 399 64.27 43.22 -37.60
N GLY A 400 63.94 42.06 -38.17
CA GLY A 400 64.47 40.76 -37.73
C GLY A 400 63.46 39.84 -37.02
N GLY A 401 62.43 39.37 -37.73
CA GLY A 401 61.76 38.10 -37.44
C GLY A 401 60.80 38.03 -36.22
N THR A 402 60.79 39.00 -35.31
CA THR A 402 59.85 39.03 -34.18
C THR A 402 58.66 39.96 -34.43
N SER A 403 57.45 39.48 -34.07
CA SER A 403 56.18 40.19 -34.28
C SER A 403 55.83 41.06 -33.07
N ASN A 404 55.67 42.37 -33.26
CA ASN A 404 55.67 43.32 -32.13
C ASN A 404 54.30 43.92 -31.77
N VAL A 405 53.22 43.67 -32.52
CA VAL A 405 51.82 43.88 -32.06
C VAL A 405 50.89 42.85 -32.71
N ARG A 406 50.41 41.86 -31.94
CA ARG A 406 49.39 40.89 -32.40
C ARG A 406 48.73 40.17 -31.21
N LEU A 407 47.39 40.15 -31.17
CA LEU A 407 46.60 39.15 -30.42
C LEU A 407 45.53 38.48 -31.31
N GLU A 408 45.80 38.36 -32.61
CA GLU A 408 44.94 37.62 -33.55
C GLU A 408 45.74 36.56 -34.33
N SER A 409 46.06 35.44 -33.68
CA SER A 409 46.49 34.19 -34.33
C SER A 409 46.18 32.96 -33.48
N LEU A 410 44.98 32.92 -32.92
CA LEU A 410 44.47 31.76 -32.18
C LEU A 410 44.01 30.72 -33.23
N GLY A 411 44.98 30.29 -34.04
CA GLY A 411 44.78 29.82 -35.41
C GLY A 411 44.05 28.49 -35.50
N GLY A 412 43.31 28.31 -36.59
CA GLY A 412 42.54 27.10 -36.90
C GLY A 412 41.04 27.36 -36.91
N SER A 413 40.34 26.67 -37.81
CA SER A 413 38.89 26.74 -37.96
C SER A 413 38.17 25.94 -36.87
N GLY A 414 37.26 26.59 -36.14
CA GLY A 414 36.39 25.93 -35.16
C GLY A 414 36.12 26.81 -33.94
N ALA A 415 35.14 26.42 -33.14
CA ALA A 415 34.88 27.05 -31.86
C ALA A 415 36.05 26.76 -30.89
N ARG A 416 36.58 27.81 -30.27
CA ARG A 416 37.67 27.77 -29.29
C ARG A 416 37.22 28.45 -28.00
N MET A 417 37.78 28.05 -26.87
CA MET A 417 37.55 28.71 -25.59
C MET A 417 38.78 29.55 -25.22
N VAL A 418 38.55 30.79 -24.78
CA VAL A 418 39.59 31.64 -24.20
C VAL A 418 39.75 31.25 -22.74
N THR A 419 40.95 30.81 -22.37
CA THR A 419 41.32 30.38 -21.03
C THR A 419 42.39 31.30 -20.48
N THR A 420 42.18 31.81 -19.28
CA THR A 420 43.25 32.41 -18.47
C THR A 420 44.07 31.30 -17.83
N ASP A 421 45.40 31.41 -17.87
CA ASP A 421 46.24 30.64 -16.95
C ASP A 421 46.09 31.15 -15.50
N ASN A 422 46.75 30.48 -14.55
CA ASN A 422 46.72 30.85 -13.12
C ASN A 422 47.40 32.21 -12.82
N SER A 423 47.92 32.92 -13.84
CA SER A 423 48.49 34.27 -13.75
C SER A 423 47.66 35.31 -14.53
N GLY A 424 46.50 34.94 -15.07
CA GLY A 424 45.59 35.84 -15.79
C GLY A 424 45.96 36.06 -17.26
N ASN A 425 46.96 35.34 -17.81
CA ASN A 425 47.34 35.50 -19.22
C ASN A 425 46.30 34.82 -20.12
N LEU A 426 45.80 35.56 -21.11
CA LEU A 426 44.79 35.08 -22.06
C LEU A 426 45.44 34.18 -23.11
N SER A 427 44.91 32.95 -23.23
CA SER A 427 45.27 31.96 -24.25
C SER A 427 44.01 31.32 -24.84
N THR A 428 44.10 30.55 -25.93
CA THR A 428 43.00 29.66 -26.34
C THR A 428 43.39 28.22 -26.32
N ALA A 429 42.49 27.40 -25.82
CA ALA A 429 42.41 25.99 -26.16
C ALA A 429 41.38 25.77 -27.29
N SER A 430 41.56 24.70 -28.06
CA SER A 430 40.42 24.05 -28.74
C SER A 430 39.36 23.73 -27.69
N ILE A 431 38.07 23.85 -28.02
CA ILE A 431 37.06 23.18 -27.20
C ILE A 431 37.42 21.68 -27.19
N PRO A 432 37.56 21.03 -26.02
CA PRO A 432 37.83 19.60 -25.95
C PRO A 432 36.78 18.83 -26.76
N THR A 433 37.18 17.76 -27.44
CA THR A 433 36.27 16.89 -28.23
C THR A 433 35.09 16.35 -27.41
N ASP A 434 35.24 16.37 -26.09
CA ASP A 434 34.37 15.75 -25.10
C ASP A 434 33.51 16.80 -24.36
N ALA A 435 33.53 18.07 -24.81
CA ALA A 435 32.79 19.16 -24.18
C ALA A 435 31.27 18.98 -24.34
N GLN A 436 30.58 18.73 -23.22
CA GLN A 436 29.15 18.47 -23.18
C GLN A 436 28.36 19.74 -22.83
N VAL A 437 27.27 20.00 -23.56
CA VAL A 437 26.26 21.00 -23.21
C VAL A 437 25.24 20.35 -22.29
N LEU A 438 25.12 20.83 -21.05
CA LEU A 438 24.11 20.39 -20.07
C LEU A 438 22.82 21.20 -20.25
N GLY A 439 21.75 20.56 -20.72
CA GLY A 439 20.45 21.20 -20.96
C GLY A 439 19.40 20.80 -19.94
N PHE A 440 18.69 21.78 -19.37
CA PHE A 440 17.48 21.58 -18.57
C PHE A 440 16.27 22.18 -19.30
N GLY A 441 15.32 21.36 -19.72
CA GLY A 441 14.11 21.83 -20.41
C GLY A 441 13.08 20.74 -20.63
N ASN A 442 11.79 21.09 -20.65
CA ASN A 442 10.67 20.15 -20.84
C ASN A 442 10.73 18.91 -19.92
N GLY A 443 11.08 19.11 -18.64
CA GLY A 443 11.23 18.03 -17.65
C GLY A 443 12.38 17.05 -17.92
N THR A 444 13.24 17.34 -18.90
CA THR A 444 14.32 16.46 -19.35
C THR A 444 15.68 17.08 -19.07
N LEU A 445 16.62 16.27 -18.57
CA LEU A 445 18.03 16.58 -18.48
C LEU A 445 18.76 15.92 -19.65
N SER A 446 19.47 16.70 -20.46
CA SER A 446 20.21 16.19 -21.62
C SER A 446 21.68 16.63 -21.62
N ILE A 447 22.54 15.79 -22.18
CA ILE A 447 23.94 16.11 -22.49
C ILE A 447 24.23 15.80 -23.96
N SER A 448 24.93 16.72 -24.63
CA SER A 448 25.29 16.58 -26.04
C SER A 448 26.42 15.56 -26.27
N GLY A 449 26.46 14.95 -27.46
CA GLY A 449 27.58 14.11 -27.89
C GLY A 449 27.50 12.62 -27.53
N GLY A 450 26.36 12.12 -27.06
CA GLY A 450 26.12 10.68 -26.84
C GLY A 450 26.76 10.09 -25.57
N ASN A 451 27.35 10.94 -24.72
CA ASN A 451 27.85 10.56 -23.40
C ASN A 451 26.68 10.36 -22.40
N SER A 452 26.95 9.72 -21.27
CA SER A 452 25.98 9.45 -20.19
C SER A 452 26.40 10.10 -18.86
N ILE A 453 25.45 10.71 -18.15
CA ILE A 453 25.64 11.02 -16.72
C ILE A 453 25.56 9.70 -15.97
N SER A 454 26.72 9.12 -15.64
CA SER A 454 26.80 7.90 -14.84
C SER A 454 26.60 8.23 -13.36
N LEU A 455 25.35 8.21 -12.91
CA LEU A 455 25.04 8.15 -11.48
C LEU A 455 25.59 6.82 -10.97
N SER A 456 26.39 6.88 -9.91
CA SER A 456 27.26 5.77 -9.46
C SER A 456 26.54 4.42 -9.45
N SER A 457 27.03 3.49 -10.28
CA SER A 457 26.55 2.11 -10.31
C SER A 457 26.65 1.47 -8.94
N LEU A 458 25.51 1.12 -8.33
CA LEU A 458 25.32 -0.07 -7.45
C LEU A 458 23.90 -0.18 -6.83
N SER A 459 23.01 0.82 -6.99
CA SER A 459 21.62 0.73 -6.54
C SER A 459 20.62 1.15 -7.62
N ASP A 460 19.43 0.55 -7.57
CA ASP A 460 18.29 0.79 -8.44
C ASP A 460 17.88 2.28 -8.54
N ASN A 461 17.44 2.72 -9.71
CA ASN A 461 17.14 4.12 -10.00
C ASN A 461 15.80 4.61 -9.40
N LEU A 462 15.05 3.72 -8.75
CA LEU A 462 13.81 4.07 -8.04
C LEU A 462 14.08 4.81 -6.72
N GLY A 463 15.21 4.56 -6.04
CA GLY A 463 15.50 5.18 -4.75
C GLY A 463 14.38 5.00 -3.70
N SER A 464 14.19 5.98 -2.81
CA SER A 464 13.07 5.99 -1.85
C SER A 464 11.81 6.59 -2.47
N HIS A 465 11.24 5.91 -3.48
CA HIS A 465 10.09 6.41 -4.24
C HIS A 465 8.74 5.90 -3.70
N THR A 466 7.87 6.84 -3.34
CA THR A 466 6.44 6.59 -3.11
C THR A 466 5.69 6.77 -4.43
N ALA A 467 5.23 5.68 -5.03
CA ALA A 467 4.48 5.72 -6.28
C ALA A 467 3.11 6.39 -6.08
N THR A 468 2.96 7.62 -6.57
CA THR A 468 1.69 8.36 -6.60
C THR A 468 0.81 8.02 -7.80
N THR A 469 1.33 7.22 -8.73
CA THR A 469 0.64 6.68 -9.93
C THR A 469 1.08 5.23 -10.17
N ALA A 470 0.45 4.54 -11.14
CA ALA A 470 0.77 3.14 -11.44
C ALA A 470 2.21 2.97 -11.94
N PHE A 471 3.01 2.19 -11.21
CA PHE A 471 4.41 1.93 -11.53
C PHE A 471 4.54 0.90 -12.67
N ASN A 472 4.70 1.39 -13.90
CA ASN A 472 4.84 0.54 -15.09
C ASN A 472 6.30 0.12 -15.32
N LEU A 473 6.57 -1.17 -15.11
CA LEU A 473 7.89 -1.78 -15.28
C LEU A 473 8.31 -2.05 -16.74
N GLN A 474 7.40 -1.91 -17.73
CA GLN A 474 7.67 -2.20 -19.15
C GLN A 474 8.29 -3.60 -19.40
N GLY A 475 7.89 -4.61 -18.61
CA GLY A 475 8.39 -5.98 -18.70
C GLY A 475 9.57 -6.31 -17.77
N ASN A 476 10.12 -5.33 -17.05
CA ASN A 476 11.09 -5.56 -15.97
C ASN A 476 10.42 -6.13 -14.70
N ALA A 477 11.20 -6.50 -13.70
CA ALA A 477 10.71 -7.04 -12.43
C ALA A 477 11.38 -6.36 -11.22
N LEU A 478 10.61 -6.17 -10.15
CA LEU A 478 11.11 -5.70 -8.84
C LEU A 478 11.87 -6.83 -8.14
N THR A 479 13.20 -6.78 -8.14
CA THR A 479 14.08 -7.76 -7.46
C THR A 479 14.73 -7.17 -6.21
N GLY A 480 14.84 -7.95 -5.13
CA GLY A 480 15.57 -7.50 -3.93
C GLY A 480 17.09 -7.39 -4.15
N SER A 481 17.76 -6.54 -3.37
CA SER A 481 19.20 -6.23 -3.48
C SER A 481 20.16 -7.34 -3.00
N GLY A 482 19.70 -8.59 -2.96
CA GLY A 482 20.50 -9.76 -2.58
C GLY A 482 21.20 -10.40 -3.78
N SER A 483 22.50 -10.67 -3.65
CA SER A 483 23.35 -11.24 -4.69
C SER A 483 22.75 -12.46 -5.40
N SER A 484 22.64 -12.37 -6.72
CA SER A 484 22.35 -13.49 -7.64
C SER A 484 21.03 -14.25 -7.41
N ILE A 485 19.89 -13.59 -7.59
CA ILE A 485 18.61 -14.26 -7.85
C ILE A 485 18.04 -13.85 -9.22
N SER A 486 18.53 -14.52 -10.26
CA SER A 486 17.88 -14.53 -11.57
C SER A 486 16.41 -14.93 -11.38
N GLY A 487 15.46 -14.11 -11.84
CA GLY A 487 14.03 -14.44 -11.87
C GLY A 487 13.21 -14.25 -10.58
N VAL A 488 13.79 -13.84 -9.44
CA VAL A 488 13.02 -13.56 -8.20
C VAL A 488 12.60 -12.10 -8.13
N GLY A 489 11.56 -11.75 -8.88
CA GLY A 489 10.92 -10.45 -8.74
C GLY A 489 9.42 -10.46 -9.04
N LEU A 490 8.72 -9.45 -8.53
CA LEU A 490 7.36 -9.16 -8.93
C LEU A 490 7.40 -8.35 -10.23
N GLY A 491 6.79 -8.87 -11.30
CA GLY A 491 6.79 -8.21 -12.61
C GLY A 491 5.50 -8.47 -13.37
N VAL A 492 5.13 -7.59 -14.29
CA VAL A 492 3.96 -7.79 -15.17
C VAL A 492 4.47 -8.20 -16.55
N ARG A 493 3.97 -9.34 -17.04
CA ARG A 493 4.26 -9.88 -18.37
C ARG A 493 3.65 -9.00 -19.46
N ALA A 494 4.16 -9.11 -20.68
CA ALA A 494 3.65 -8.37 -21.84
C ALA A 494 2.17 -8.68 -22.21
N ASP A 495 1.63 -9.81 -21.71
CA ASP A 495 0.22 -10.19 -21.83
C ASP A 495 -0.67 -9.67 -20.68
N GLY A 496 -0.11 -8.88 -19.76
CA GLY A 496 -0.79 -8.36 -18.56
C GLY A 496 -0.78 -9.33 -17.36
N GLY A 497 -0.23 -10.54 -17.49
CA GLY A 497 -0.15 -11.51 -16.40
C GLY A 497 0.85 -11.13 -15.31
N LEU A 498 0.47 -11.25 -14.04
CA LEU A 498 1.38 -11.05 -12.90
C LEU A 498 2.35 -12.24 -12.77
N ASN A 499 3.64 -11.97 -12.85
CA ASN A 499 4.72 -12.90 -12.53
C ASN A 499 5.15 -12.70 -11.07
N ILE A 500 5.02 -13.76 -10.27
CA ILE A 500 5.54 -13.83 -8.90
C ILE A 500 6.80 -14.70 -8.98
N GLY A 501 7.96 -14.06 -8.87
CA GLY A 501 9.25 -14.64 -9.20
C GLY A 501 9.52 -16.00 -8.56
N GLN A 502 9.78 -16.99 -9.41
CA GLN A 502 10.29 -18.30 -9.02
C GLN A 502 11.73 -18.13 -8.52
N ASN A 503 12.10 -18.76 -7.40
CA ASN A 503 13.53 -18.98 -7.13
C ASN A 503 14.07 -19.97 -8.18
N THR A 504 14.75 -19.49 -9.22
CA THR A 504 15.10 -20.31 -10.41
C THR A 504 16.09 -21.45 -10.11
N THR A 505 16.74 -21.46 -8.95
CA THR A 505 17.57 -22.59 -8.51
C THR A 505 16.74 -23.72 -7.86
N GLN A 506 15.50 -23.42 -7.46
CA GLN A 506 14.59 -24.28 -6.71
C GLN A 506 13.25 -24.53 -7.40
N ASN A 507 12.81 -23.68 -8.34
CA ASN A 507 11.47 -23.65 -8.94
C ASN A 507 10.36 -23.56 -7.88
N SER A 508 10.52 -22.66 -6.91
CA SER A 508 9.59 -22.49 -5.78
C SER A 508 9.03 -21.06 -5.71
N ILE A 509 7.80 -20.92 -5.20
CA ILE A 509 7.09 -19.65 -4.93
C ILE A 509 6.92 -19.49 -3.42
N TYR A 510 7.28 -18.34 -2.87
CA TYR A 510 7.01 -17.97 -1.48
C TYR A 510 6.26 -16.62 -1.42
N LEU A 511 5.15 -16.57 -0.68
CA LEU A 511 4.30 -15.37 -0.54
C LEU A 511 3.82 -15.21 0.91
N GLY A 512 4.50 -14.36 1.67
CA GLY A 512 4.17 -14.08 3.07
C GLY A 512 5.42 -13.81 3.89
N TYR A 513 5.26 -13.16 5.04
CA TYR A 513 6.40 -12.89 5.93
C TYR A 513 7.02 -14.21 6.42
N GLN A 514 8.32 -14.39 6.19
CA GLN A 514 9.10 -15.60 6.50
C GLN A 514 8.57 -16.91 5.88
N ALA A 515 7.72 -16.85 4.84
CA ALA A 515 7.35 -18.03 4.06
C ALA A 515 8.61 -18.66 3.43
N GLY A 516 8.84 -19.95 3.68
CA GLY A 516 9.99 -20.68 3.15
C GLY A 516 11.38 -20.21 3.62
N GLN A 517 11.48 -19.51 4.76
CA GLN A 517 12.72 -18.85 5.21
C GLN A 517 13.98 -19.74 5.15
N ASN A 518 13.90 -21.01 5.57
CA ASN A 518 15.04 -21.93 5.57
C ASN A 518 15.09 -22.87 4.35
N ASN A 519 14.20 -22.70 3.36
CA ASN A 519 14.00 -23.68 2.31
C ASN A 519 15.19 -23.82 1.36
N THR A 520 15.85 -24.99 1.40
CA THR A 520 16.82 -25.45 0.38
C THR A 520 16.19 -26.42 -0.64
N GLY A 521 15.01 -26.97 -0.35
CA GLY A 521 14.24 -27.87 -1.21
C GLY A 521 13.62 -27.20 -2.45
N ARG A 522 13.15 -28.03 -3.39
CA ARG A 522 12.71 -27.61 -4.74
C ARG A 522 11.22 -27.87 -4.99
N ARG A 523 10.62 -27.10 -5.90
CA ARG A 523 9.23 -27.20 -6.38
C ARG A 523 8.18 -26.92 -5.31
N ASN A 524 8.48 -26.01 -4.39
CA ASN A 524 7.62 -25.71 -3.24
C ASN A 524 6.74 -24.47 -3.49
N LEU A 525 5.49 -24.50 -3.05
CA LEU A 525 4.57 -23.35 -3.05
C LEU A 525 4.17 -23.05 -1.61
N PHE A 526 4.71 -21.98 -1.02
CA PHE A 526 4.41 -21.57 0.36
C PHE A 526 3.72 -20.20 0.39
N VAL A 527 2.50 -20.13 0.94
CA VAL A 527 1.67 -18.92 0.96
C VAL A 527 1.10 -18.72 2.36
N GLY A 528 1.45 -17.62 3.03
CA GLY A 528 1.03 -17.28 4.38
C GLY A 528 2.20 -16.91 5.30
N TYR A 529 1.88 -16.36 6.48
CA TYR A 529 2.87 -16.05 7.51
C TYR A 529 3.57 -17.34 7.97
N GLN A 530 4.90 -17.39 7.87
CA GLN A 530 5.76 -18.51 8.26
C GLN A 530 5.38 -19.89 7.67
N ALA A 531 4.64 -19.91 6.54
CA ALA A 531 4.32 -21.14 5.83
C ALA A 531 5.62 -21.84 5.36
N GLY A 532 5.82 -23.10 5.76
CA GLY A 532 7.04 -23.86 5.44
C GLY A 532 8.35 -23.27 5.98
N ALA A 533 8.31 -22.44 7.02
CA ALA A 533 9.47 -21.67 7.50
C ALA A 533 10.71 -22.53 7.83
N SER A 534 10.51 -23.73 8.40
CA SER A 534 11.59 -24.65 8.79
C SER A 534 12.03 -25.63 7.71
N ASN A 535 11.41 -25.61 6.51
CA ASN A 535 11.71 -26.60 5.48
C ASN A 535 13.19 -26.55 5.13
N SER A 536 13.89 -27.67 5.23
CA SER A 536 15.30 -27.75 4.87
C SER A 536 15.43 -28.33 3.48
N SER A 537 15.12 -29.61 3.27
CA SER A 537 15.32 -30.34 2.01
C SER A 537 14.04 -30.93 1.40
N GLY A 538 12.88 -30.77 2.06
CA GLY A 538 11.59 -31.25 1.57
C GLY A 538 11.22 -30.65 0.21
N ASN A 539 10.82 -31.49 -0.75
CA ASN A 539 10.55 -31.11 -2.14
C ASN A 539 9.08 -31.31 -2.52
N SER A 540 8.60 -30.53 -3.50
CA SER A 540 7.26 -30.65 -4.09
C SER A 540 6.12 -30.51 -3.08
N ASN A 541 6.28 -29.61 -2.10
CA ASN A 541 5.28 -29.30 -1.07
C ASN A 541 4.44 -28.08 -1.44
N GLN A 542 3.14 -28.09 -1.13
CA GLN A 542 2.24 -26.94 -1.24
C GLN A 542 1.66 -26.62 0.13
N PHE A 543 2.08 -25.51 0.76
CA PHE A 543 1.59 -25.05 2.06
C PHE A 543 0.89 -23.70 1.92
N VAL A 544 -0.38 -23.62 2.27
CA VAL A 544 -1.21 -22.41 2.14
C VAL A 544 -1.96 -22.15 3.45
N GLY A 545 -1.56 -21.12 4.19
CA GLY A 545 -2.15 -20.74 5.47
C GLY A 545 -1.13 -20.14 6.44
N TYR A 546 -1.63 -19.50 7.51
CA TYR A 546 -0.80 -19.11 8.65
C TYR A 546 -0.18 -20.36 9.28
N LEU A 547 1.15 -20.40 9.41
CA LEU A 547 1.92 -21.54 9.96
C LEU A 547 1.68 -22.90 9.28
N ALA A 548 1.13 -22.95 8.06
CA ALA A 548 0.96 -24.20 7.31
C ALA A 548 2.32 -24.87 7.07
N GLY A 549 2.50 -26.11 7.55
CA GLY A 549 3.76 -26.84 7.47
C GLY A 549 4.97 -26.15 8.12
N ALA A 550 4.77 -25.27 9.10
CA ALA A 550 5.83 -24.41 9.65
C ALA A 550 7.07 -25.18 10.16
N SER A 551 6.88 -26.37 10.73
CA SER A 551 7.95 -27.22 11.28
C SER A 551 8.54 -28.22 10.29
N ASN A 552 8.01 -28.34 9.06
CA ASN A 552 8.46 -29.33 8.07
C ASN A 552 9.97 -29.21 7.89
N THR A 553 10.75 -30.29 7.96
CA THR A 553 12.21 -30.22 7.75
C THR A 553 12.62 -30.95 6.48
N THR A 554 12.14 -32.18 6.30
CA THR A 554 12.57 -33.09 5.22
C THR A 554 11.38 -33.71 4.47
N GLY A 555 10.18 -33.67 5.06
CA GLY A 555 8.95 -34.19 4.43
C GLY A 555 8.69 -33.57 3.06
N GLY A 556 8.32 -34.39 2.08
CA GLY A 556 8.07 -33.98 0.70
C GLY A 556 6.75 -34.49 0.13
N LEU A 557 6.32 -33.91 -0.99
CA LEU A 557 5.08 -34.28 -1.71
C LEU A 557 3.82 -34.12 -0.84
N ASN A 558 3.81 -33.13 0.06
CA ASN A 558 2.69 -32.81 0.93
C ASN A 558 1.86 -31.61 0.43
N VAL A 559 0.56 -31.63 0.67
CA VAL A 559 -0.36 -30.50 0.40
C VAL A 559 -1.05 -30.12 1.70
N PHE A 560 -0.69 -28.98 2.30
CA PHE A 560 -1.30 -28.45 3.53
C PHE A 560 -2.03 -27.14 3.24
N SER A 561 -3.32 -27.06 3.56
CA SER A 561 -4.17 -25.90 3.23
C SER A 561 -5.08 -25.54 4.40
N GLY A 562 -4.66 -24.55 5.20
CA GLY A 562 -5.36 -24.09 6.40
C GLY A 562 -4.38 -23.55 7.45
N GLU A 563 -4.90 -22.80 8.42
CA GLU A 563 -4.14 -22.38 9.60
C GLU A 563 -3.57 -23.60 10.33
N GLU A 564 -2.26 -23.61 10.56
CA GLU A 564 -1.49 -24.69 11.21
C GLU A 564 -1.74 -26.10 10.62
N SER A 565 -2.21 -26.18 9.37
CA SER A 565 -2.37 -27.45 8.68
C SER A 565 -1.00 -28.11 8.50
N GLY A 566 -0.84 -29.32 9.05
CA GLY A 566 0.46 -30.00 9.14
C GLY A 566 1.54 -29.22 9.92
N GLY A 567 1.17 -28.32 10.83
CA GLY A 567 2.09 -27.37 11.48
C GLY A 567 3.31 -28.00 12.15
N SER A 568 3.17 -29.21 12.71
CA SER A 568 4.25 -29.97 13.37
C SER A 568 4.93 -31.01 12.47
N ASN A 569 4.61 -31.09 11.16
CA ASN A 569 5.22 -32.08 10.27
C ASN A 569 6.74 -31.90 10.30
N ASP A 570 7.50 -32.98 10.25
CA ASP A 570 8.96 -32.96 10.30
C ASP A 570 9.50 -33.71 9.07
N SER A 571 9.20 -35.02 9.01
CA SER A 571 9.67 -35.93 7.98
C SER A 571 8.55 -36.69 7.26
N GLY A 572 7.27 -36.34 7.46
CA GLY A 572 6.13 -37.01 6.82
C GLY A 572 6.02 -36.71 5.32
N TYR A 573 5.69 -37.71 4.50
CA TYR A 573 5.56 -37.60 3.04
C TYR A 573 4.14 -37.93 2.54
N PHE A 574 3.79 -37.45 1.35
CA PHE A 574 2.54 -37.80 0.65
C PHE A 574 1.26 -37.49 1.43
N ASN A 575 1.28 -36.53 2.34
CA ASN A 575 0.11 -36.14 3.12
C ASN A 575 -0.70 -35.03 2.45
N VAL A 576 -2.03 -35.10 2.51
CA VAL A 576 -2.95 -34.07 2.06
C VAL A 576 -3.79 -33.61 3.25
N PHE A 577 -3.45 -32.47 3.84
CA PHE A 577 -4.18 -31.86 4.95
C PHE A 577 -4.90 -30.60 4.48
N THR A 578 -6.19 -30.48 4.75
CA THR A 578 -6.99 -29.33 4.30
C THR A 578 -8.05 -28.98 5.33
N GLY A 579 -7.88 -27.83 5.98
CA GLY A 579 -8.66 -27.40 7.13
C GLY A 579 -7.78 -26.85 8.23
N VAL A 580 -8.34 -25.93 9.03
CA VAL A 580 -7.68 -25.34 10.19
C VAL A 580 -7.37 -26.43 11.23
N TYR A 581 -6.11 -26.48 11.68
CA TYR A 581 -5.50 -27.52 12.52
C TYR A 581 -5.61 -28.96 11.98
N SER A 582 -5.84 -29.16 10.67
CA SER A 582 -5.87 -30.49 10.07
C SER A 582 -4.45 -31.10 10.06
N GLY A 583 -4.30 -32.28 10.68
CA GLY A 583 -3.01 -32.96 10.84
C GLY A 583 -1.97 -32.17 11.66
N VAL A 584 -2.38 -31.22 12.50
CA VAL A 584 -1.47 -30.27 13.18
C VAL A 584 -0.35 -30.94 13.97
N ALA A 585 -0.60 -32.08 14.62
CA ALA A 585 0.42 -32.82 15.40
C ALA A 585 1.15 -33.92 14.61
N ASN A 586 0.92 -34.05 13.30
CA ASN A 586 1.66 -35.02 12.47
C ASN A 586 3.14 -34.65 12.49
N THR A 587 4.04 -35.62 12.71
CA THR A 587 5.51 -35.41 12.73
C THR A 587 6.17 -36.24 11.62
N SER A 588 5.98 -37.56 11.63
CA SER A 588 6.54 -38.47 10.62
C SER A 588 5.50 -39.35 9.92
N GLY A 589 4.20 -39.16 10.21
CA GLY A 589 3.13 -39.87 9.52
C GLY A 589 3.11 -39.53 8.03
N SER A 590 2.84 -40.52 7.18
CA SER A 590 2.93 -40.42 5.72
C SER A 590 1.71 -41.07 5.05
N GLY A 591 1.36 -40.61 3.84
CA GLY A 591 0.21 -41.14 3.08
C GLY A 591 -1.17 -40.77 3.64
N ASN A 592 -1.25 -39.81 4.57
CA ASN A 592 -2.52 -39.46 5.23
C ASN A 592 -3.31 -38.38 4.46
N VAL A 593 -4.62 -38.53 4.36
CA VAL A 593 -5.55 -37.55 3.76
C VAL A 593 -6.52 -37.06 4.83
N PHE A 594 -6.29 -35.86 5.36
CA PHE A 594 -7.15 -35.25 6.38
C PHE A 594 -7.84 -34.00 5.83
N VAL A 595 -9.17 -34.00 5.80
CA VAL A 595 -9.98 -32.89 5.26
C VAL A 595 -11.04 -32.49 6.27
N GLY A 596 -10.93 -31.28 6.83
CA GLY A 596 -11.84 -30.72 7.81
C GLY A 596 -11.13 -30.03 8.98
N TYR A 597 -11.86 -29.15 9.68
CA TYR A 597 -11.41 -28.52 10.94
C TYR A 597 -11.04 -29.60 11.97
N TYR A 598 -9.83 -29.56 12.53
CA TYR A 598 -9.29 -30.58 13.44
C TYR A 598 -9.27 -32.03 12.89
N SER A 599 -9.39 -32.24 11.58
CA SER A 599 -9.30 -33.60 11.01
C SER A 599 -7.89 -34.18 11.20
N GLY A 600 -7.81 -35.36 11.83
CA GLY A 600 -6.55 -36.05 12.15
C GLY A 600 -5.62 -35.30 13.11
N SER A 601 -6.13 -34.34 13.90
CA SER A 601 -5.30 -33.38 14.67
C SER A 601 -4.27 -34.00 15.60
N ASN A 602 -4.53 -35.23 16.11
CA ASN A 602 -3.71 -35.93 17.09
C ASN A 602 -2.88 -37.08 16.48
N ASN A 603 -2.95 -37.31 15.17
CA ASN A 603 -2.09 -38.28 14.50
C ASN A 603 -0.65 -37.75 14.52
N THR A 604 0.30 -38.48 15.10
CA THR A 604 1.72 -38.06 15.13
C THR A 604 2.58 -38.83 14.14
N ARG A 605 2.33 -40.13 13.98
CA ARG A 605 3.12 -41.07 13.16
C ARG A 605 2.29 -42.09 12.38
N GLY A 606 0.96 -42.08 12.49
CA GLY A 606 0.11 -43.01 11.76
C GLY A 606 0.23 -42.79 10.25
N VAL A 607 0.02 -43.87 9.48
CA VAL A 607 0.22 -43.88 8.02
C VAL A 607 -1.03 -44.36 7.27
N ASP A 608 -1.19 -43.89 6.04
CA ASP A 608 -2.24 -44.33 5.11
C ASP A 608 -3.67 -44.18 5.67
N ASN A 609 -3.92 -43.14 6.47
CA ASN A 609 -5.24 -42.85 7.03
C ASN A 609 -5.99 -41.79 6.23
N THR A 610 -7.29 -41.97 6.05
CA THR A 610 -8.19 -40.97 5.44
C THR A 610 -9.22 -40.49 6.47
N ALA A 611 -9.27 -39.19 6.76
CA ALA A 611 -10.20 -38.60 7.72
C ALA A 611 -10.91 -37.38 7.10
N VAL A 612 -12.21 -37.49 6.86
CA VAL A 612 -12.99 -36.44 6.16
C VAL A 612 -14.18 -36.02 7.01
N GLY A 613 -14.07 -34.84 7.65
CA GLY A 613 -15.09 -34.26 8.52
C GLY A 613 -14.52 -33.33 9.59
N ASN A 614 -15.38 -32.52 10.22
CA ASN A 614 -15.02 -31.75 11.41
C ASN A 614 -14.70 -32.73 12.56
N GLY A 615 -13.50 -32.65 13.12
CA GLY A 615 -13.03 -33.55 14.18
C GLY A 615 -12.99 -35.03 13.77
N ALA A 616 -12.84 -35.34 12.48
CA ALA A 616 -12.68 -36.72 12.01
C ALA A 616 -11.31 -37.29 12.45
N GLY A 617 -11.30 -38.55 12.87
CA GLY A 617 -10.15 -39.24 13.45
C GLY A 617 -9.31 -40.05 12.45
N PRO A 618 -8.14 -40.58 12.87
CA PRO A 618 -7.79 -40.92 14.25
C PRO A 618 -7.58 -39.72 15.18
N THR A 619 -8.35 -39.65 16.27
CA THR A 619 -8.14 -38.65 17.35
C THR A 619 -7.32 -39.18 18.52
N SER A 620 -6.91 -40.45 18.48
CA SER A 620 -5.93 -41.02 19.41
C SER A 620 -4.93 -41.95 18.74
N GLY A 621 -3.65 -41.68 19.00
CA GLY A 621 -2.57 -42.57 18.63
C GLY A 621 -2.20 -42.52 17.16
N ASN A 622 -1.40 -43.49 16.76
CA ASN A 622 -0.79 -43.59 15.44
C ASN A 622 -1.39 -44.78 14.71
N LEU A 623 -2.70 -44.73 14.51
CA LEU A 623 -3.41 -45.76 13.75
C LEU A 623 -2.95 -45.76 12.30
N SER A 624 -3.13 -46.88 11.60
CA SER A 624 -2.69 -47.03 10.22
C SER A 624 -3.72 -47.78 9.38
N ASN A 625 -3.80 -47.41 8.09
CA ASN A 625 -4.78 -47.93 7.14
C ASN A 625 -6.22 -47.80 7.68
N THR A 626 -6.66 -46.56 7.96
CA THR A 626 -8.01 -46.30 8.51
C THR A 626 -8.78 -45.30 7.66
N LEU A 627 -10.12 -45.39 7.69
CA LEU A 627 -11.02 -44.43 7.06
C LEU A 627 -12.06 -43.93 8.07
N ALA A 628 -12.06 -42.65 8.39
CA ALA A 628 -13.11 -41.97 9.15
C ALA A 628 -13.84 -40.96 8.24
N LEU A 629 -15.13 -41.18 7.99
CA LEU A 629 -15.93 -40.32 7.12
C LEU A 629 -17.15 -39.77 7.87
N GLY A 630 -17.20 -38.45 8.06
CA GLY A 630 -18.29 -37.74 8.75
C GLY A 630 -17.79 -36.88 9.90
N SER A 631 -18.62 -35.94 10.35
CA SER A 631 -18.32 -35.13 11.54
C SER A 631 -18.17 -36.03 12.77
N ASN A 632 -17.10 -35.84 13.54
CA ASN A 632 -16.76 -36.62 14.73
C ASN A 632 -16.65 -38.15 14.52
N ALA A 633 -16.57 -38.64 13.28
CA ALA A 633 -16.20 -40.03 13.02
C ALA A 633 -14.79 -40.28 13.57
N ASP A 634 -14.60 -41.29 14.43
CA ASP A 634 -13.30 -41.59 15.03
C ASP A 634 -13.04 -43.09 15.04
N VAL A 635 -11.84 -43.47 14.61
CA VAL A 635 -11.39 -44.86 14.47
C VAL A 635 -10.58 -45.25 15.69
N THR A 636 -10.83 -46.45 16.22
CA THR A 636 -10.23 -46.94 17.47
C THR A 636 -9.04 -47.87 17.26
N THR A 637 -8.93 -48.49 16.08
CA THR A 637 -7.96 -49.56 15.76
C THR A 637 -7.53 -49.53 14.29
N ASN A 638 -6.40 -50.18 13.96
CA ASN A 638 -5.86 -50.26 12.59
C ASN A 638 -6.75 -51.06 11.64
N ASN A 639 -6.67 -50.79 10.33
CA ASN A 639 -7.42 -51.51 9.29
C ASN A 639 -8.96 -51.41 9.43
N THR A 640 -9.46 -50.27 9.91
CA THR A 640 -10.90 -50.05 10.16
C THR A 640 -11.51 -48.91 9.35
N ILE A 641 -12.81 -49.03 9.09
CA ILE A 641 -13.63 -48.01 8.44
C ILE A 641 -14.74 -47.60 9.41
N GLN A 642 -14.80 -46.32 9.75
CA GLN A 642 -15.84 -45.70 10.56
C GLN A 642 -16.64 -44.70 9.70
N LEU A 643 -17.94 -44.96 9.54
CA LEU A 643 -18.86 -44.10 8.78
C LEU A 643 -19.77 -43.33 9.76
N GLY A 644 -19.41 -42.08 10.03
CA GLY A 644 -20.08 -41.16 10.95
C GLY A 644 -19.80 -41.43 12.43
N ASP A 645 -20.56 -40.77 13.30
CA ASP A 645 -20.50 -40.91 14.76
C ASP A 645 -21.71 -41.67 15.33
N SER A 646 -21.94 -41.58 16.65
CA SER A 646 -23.07 -42.26 17.30
C SER A 646 -24.45 -41.67 16.97
N HIS A 647 -24.53 -40.54 16.25
CA HIS A 647 -25.80 -39.92 15.84
C HIS A 647 -26.33 -40.43 14.49
N ILE A 648 -25.59 -41.32 13.81
CA ILE A 648 -26.03 -41.93 12.55
C ILE A 648 -27.23 -42.86 12.77
N THR A 649 -28.37 -42.50 12.20
CA THR A 649 -29.63 -43.25 12.32
C THR A 649 -29.89 -44.23 11.16
N SER A 650 -29.24 -44.05 10.01
CA SER A 650 -29.33 -44.99 8.88
C SER A 650 -28.10 -44.91 7.98
N LEU A 651 -27.61 -46.07 7.54
CA LEU A 651 -26.65 -46.20 6.45
C LEU A 651 -27.43 -46.71 5.23
N ARG A 652 -27.43 -45.95 4.13
CA ARG A 652 -28.26 -46.24 2.95
C ARG A 652 -27.38 -46.54 1.74
N CYS A 653 -27.48 -47.76 1.23
CA CYS A 653 -26.92 -48.21 -0.03
C CYS A 653 -28.05 -48.80 -0.89
N GLN A 654 -27.92 -48.73 -2.22
CA GLN A 654 -28.90 -49.34 -3.15
C GLN A 654 -28.60 -50.81 -3.42
N VAL A 655 -27.33 -51.20 -3.28
CA VAL A 655 -26.81 -52.55 -3.51
C VAL A 655 -26.08 -53.02 -2.26
N ASP A 656 -26.09 -54.33 -2.02
CA ASP A 656 -25.49 -54.94 -0.84
C ASP A 656 -23.96 -54.88 -0.85
N VAL A 657 -23.36 -54.99 0.35
CA VAL A 657 -21.90 -55.10 0.51
C VAL A 657 -21.46 -56.53 0.22
N THR A 658 -20.64 -56.71 -0.81
CA THR A 658 -20.11 -58.02 -1.20
C THR A 658 -18.79 -58.34 -0.50
N THR A 659 -18.71 -59.51 0.16
CA THR A 659 -17.45 -60.04 0.73
C THR A 659 -16.80 -61.05 -0.23
N THR A 660 -15.48 -60.96 -0.42
CA THR A 660 -14.71 -61.91 -1.23
C THR A 660 -14.87 -63.34 -0.69
N SER A 661 -15.36 -64.26 -1.53
CA SER A 661 -15.69 -65.64 -1.13
C SER A 661 -15.29 -66.70 -2.18
N ASP A 662 -14.42 -66.32 -3.13
CA ASP A 662 -13.93 -67.18 -4.21
C ASP A 662 -13.08 -68.36 -3.66
N ALA A 663 -13.27 -69.55 -4.21
CA ALA A 663 -12.54 -70.76 -3.79
C ALA A 663 -11.02 -70.66 -4.02
N ARG A 664 -10.57 -69.87 -5.00
CA ARG A 664 -9.14 -69.64 -5.29
C ARG A 664 -8.39 -68.90 -4.19
N PHE A 665 -9.12 -68.25 -3.27
CA PHE A 665 -8.57 -67.48 -2.16
C PHE A 665 -8.85 -68.13 -0.79
N LYS A 666 -9.22 -69.43 -0.78
CA LYS A 666 -9.54 -70.21 0.42
C LYS A 666 -8.63 -71.43 0.55
N TYR A 667 -8.33 -71.81 1.78
CA TYR A 667 -7.62 -73.02 2.16
C TYR A 667 -8.27 -73.61 3.42
N ASP A 668 -7.94 -74.86 3.77
CA ASP A 668 -8.44 -75.58 4.95
C ASP A 668 -9.97 -75.53 5.17
N VAL A 669 -10.74 -75.68 4.08
CA VAL A 669 -12.22 -75.65 4.14
C VAL A 669 -12.75 -76.90 4.84
N GLN A 670 -13.33 -76.72 6.04
CA GLN A 670 -13.97 -77.77 6.84
C GLN A 670 -15.49 -77.55 6.98
N ALA A 671 -16.21 -78.57 7.45
CA ALA A 671 -17.67 -78.59 7.61
C ALA A 671 -18.11 -78.69 9.08
N ASP A 672 -17.45 -77.93 9.96
CA ASP A 672 -17.46 -78.05 11.43
C ASP A 672 -18.27 -76.96 12.16
N VAL A 673 -19.14 -76.23 11.45
CA VAL A 673 -20.01 -75.19 12.04
C VAL A 673 -20.97 -75.81 13.09
N PRO A 674 -21.01 -75.33 14.36
CA PRO A 674 -21.78 -75.99 15.44
C PRO A 674 -23.31 -75.91 15.38
N GLY A 675 -23.87 -75.19 14.40
CA GLY A 675 -25.32 -75.15 14.14
C GLY A 675 -26.19 -74.86 15.36
N LEU A 676 -27.14 -75.77 15.60
CA LEU A 676 -28.15 -75.68 16.65
C LEU A 676 -27.54 -75.64 18.05
N ALA A 677 -26.36 -76.24 18.27
CA ALA A 677 -25.69 -76.22 19.57
C ALA A 677 -25.21 -74.81 19.98
N PHE A 678 -24.84 -73.98 18.99
CA PHE A 678 -24.49 -72.57 19.18
C PHE A 678 -25.75 -71.71 19.27
N ILE A 679 -26.67 -71.82 18.31
CA ILE A 679 -27.90 -71.01 18.28
C ILE A 679 -28.72 -71.13 19.57
N ARG A 680 -28.81 -72.33 20.18
CA ARG A 680 -29.53 -72.54 21.45
C ARG A 680 -28.88 -71.91 22.69
N ARG A 681 -27.64 -71.42 22.60
CA ARG A 681 -26.95 -70.69 23.68
C ARG A 681 -27.13 -69.17 23.57
N LEU A 682 -27.59 -68.66 22.44
CA LEU A 682 -27.77 -67.23 22.22
C LEU A 682 -29.04 -66.73 22.93
N ARG A 683 -28.94 -65.59 23.61
CA ARG A 683 -30.05 -64.97 24.35
C ARG A 683 -30.49 -63.67 23.65
N PRO A 684 -31.63 -63.65 22.94
CA PRO A 684 -32.18 -62.42 22.38
C PRO A 684 -32.54 -61.43 23.50
N VAL A 685 -32.22 -60.16 23.28
CA VAL A 685 -32.51 -59.05 24.21
C VAL A 685 -33.08 -57.85 23.46
N THR A 686 -33.80 -57.00 24.19
CA THR A 686 -34.13 -55.64 23.75
C THR A 686 -33.37 -54.61 24.58
N TYR A 687 -32.94 -53.52 23.95
CA TYR A 687 -32.12 -52.49 24.60
C TYR A 687 -32.33 -51.11 23.97
N ARG A 688 -31.84 -50.07 24.64
CA ARG A 688 -31.72 -48.71 24.11
C ARG A 688 -30.25 -48.32 24.14
N LEU A 689 -29.76 -47.67 23.09
CA LEU A 689 -28.36 -47.26 22.99
C LEU A 689 -28.15 -45.88 23.61
N ASP A 690 -27.17 -45.75 24.50
CA ASP A 690 -26.70 -44.46 25.01
C ASP A 690 -25.61 -43.92 24.08
N ALA A 691 -26.05 -43.28 22.99
CA ALA A 691 -25.19 -42.77 21.93
C ALA A 691 -24.17 -41.73 22.43
N ALA A 692 -24.55 -40.90 23.42
CA ALA A 692 -23.66 -39.92 24.03
C ALA A 692 -22.54 -40.61 24.84
N LYS A 693 -22.89 -41.63 25.63
CA LYS A 693 -21.92 -42.42 26.39
C LYS A 693 -20.95 -43.18 25.48
N GLN A 694 -21.43 -43.74 24.37
CA GLN A 694 -20.58 -44.38 23.36
C GLN A 694 -19.59 -43.37 22.74
N GLN A 695 -20.06 -42.21 22.31
CA GLN A 695 -19.20 -41.19 21.70
C GLN A 695 -18.15 -40.65 22.68
N GLN A 696 -18.52 -40.40 23.93
CA GLN A 696 -17.55 -39.97 24.94
C GLN A 696 -16.50 -41.06 25.19
N PHE A 697 -16.92 -42.33 25.26
CA PHE A 697 -15.99 -43.45 25.41
C PHE A 697 -15.01 -43.55 24.23
N THR A 698 -15.47 -43.50 22.98
CA THR A 698 -14.56 -43.58 21.82
C THR A 698 -13.56 -42.43 21.76
N ARG A 699 -13.96 -41.20 22.12
CA ARG A 699 -13.09 -40.02 22.07
C ARG A 699 -12.16 -39.83 23.28
N THR A 700 -12.47 -40.46 24.42
CA THR A 700 -11.70 -40.24 25.68
C THR A 700 -11.10 -41.51 26.28
N GLY A 701 -11.72 -42.67 26.06
CA GLY A 701 -11.45 -43.92 26.79
C GLY A 701 -12.10 -43.97 28.18
N VAL A 702 -12.83 -42.92 28.58
CA VAL A 702 -13.48 -42.81 29.89
C VAL A 702 -14.97 -43.12 29.76
N LEU A 703 -15.49 -44.00 30.61
CA LEU A 703 -16.92 -44.28 30.73
C LEU A 703 -17.58 -43.28 31.72
N PRO A 704 -18.57 -42.50 31.29
CA PRO A 704 -19.42 -41.72 32.17
C PRO A 704 -20.06 -42.53 33.31
N ALA A 705 -20.12 -41.92 34.50
CA ALA A 705 -20.87 -42.44 35.63
C ALA A 705 -22.38 -42.33 35.36
N GLY A 706 -23.06 -43.48 35.23
CA GLY A 706 -24.49 -43.55 34.91
C GLY A 706 -24.78 -43.70 33.41
N PHE A 707 -26.03 -43.43 33.02
CA PHE A 707 -26.52 -43.48 31.64
C PHE A 707 -27.37 -42.24 31.38
N THR A 708 -27.23 -41.65 30.19
CA THR A 708 -28.14 -40.62 29.68
C THR A 708 -29.41 -41.32 29.19
N ARG A 709 -30.40 -41.46 30.07
CA ARG A 709 -31.65 -42.16 29.77
C ARG A 709 -32.61 -41.25 28.98
N ASP A 710 -32.58 -41.36 27.66
CA ASP A 710 -33.59 -40.75 26.79
C ASP A 710 -34.88 -41.61 26.73
N PRO A 711 -36.05 -41.09 27.15
CA PRO A 711 -37.34 -41.77 27.02
C PRO A 711 -37.82 -41.94 25.56
N GLN A 712 -37.30 -41.14 24.61
CA GLN A 712 -37.65 -41.20 23.18
C GLN A 712 -36.69 -42.06 22.35
N ALA A 713 -35.55 -42.48 22.91
CA ALA A 713 -34.58 -43.31 22.19
C ALA A 713 -35.22 -44.64 21.70
N PRO A 714 -34.94 -45.05 20.45
CA PRO A 714 -35.51 -46.26 19.86
C PRO A 714 -35.12 -47.51 20.65
N VAL A 715 -36.05 -48.46 20.72
CA VAL A 715 -35.79 -49.79 21.26
C VAL A 715 -35.27 -50.68 20.14
N HIS A 716 -34.07 -51.22 20.32
CA HIS A 716 -33.44 -52.16 19.42
C HIS A 716 -33.62 -53.59 19.95
N THR A 717 -33.60 -54.57 19.04
CA THR A 717 -33.61 -56.01 19.35
C THR A 717 -32.31 -56.62 18.83
N GLY A 718 -31.66 -57.47 19.62
CA GLY A 718 -30.36 -58.04 19.24
C GLY A 718 -29.77 -58.97 20.30
N PHE A 719 -28.45 -59.08 20.32
CA PHE A 719 -27.67 -59.85 21.30
C PHE A 719 -26.61 -58.97 21.98
N LEU A 720 -26.20 -59.33 23.19
CA LEU A 720 -25.02 -58.73 23.84
C LEU A 720 -23.77 -59.46 23.35
N ALA A 721 -22.82 -58.72 22.77
CA ALA A 721 -21.63 -59.28 22.14
C ALA A 721 -20.79 -60.18 23.07
N GLN A 722 -20.67 -59.81 24.34
CA GLN A 722 -19.97 -60.58 25.37
C GLN A 722 -20.65 -61.93 25.66
N GLU A 723 -21.98 -62.00 25.60
CA GLU A 723 -22.73 -63.25 25.77
C GLU A 723 -22.57 -64.16 24.55
N VAL A 724 -22.49 -63.58 23.34
CA VAL A 724 -22.18 -64.32 22.09
C VAL A 724 -20.77 -64.90 22.14
N GLU A 725 -19.79 -64.13 22.60
CA GLU A 725 -18.41 -64.59 22.77
C GLU A 725 -18.34 -65.79 23.72
N GLN A 726 -18.96 -65.69 24.90
CA GLN A 726 -19.02 -66.77 25.89
C GLN A 726 -19.72 -68.02 25.32
N ALA A 727 -20.81 -67.84 24.55
CA ALA A 727 -21.52 -68.95 23.90
C ALA A 727 -20.66 -69.67 22.85
N ALA A 728 -19.79 -68.94 22.13
CA ALA A 728 -18.86 -69.50 21.15
C ALA A 728 -17.68 -70.21 21.83
N GLN A 729 -17.07 -69.57 22.84
CA GLN A 729 -15.99 -70.15 23.65
C GLN A 729 -16.42 -71.46 24.33
N ALA A 730 -17.65 -71.53 24.86
CA ALA A 730 -18.23 -72.74 25.48
C ALA A 730 -18.43 -73.93 24.52
N LEU A 731 -18.21 -73.74 23.22
CA LEU A 731 -18.23 -74.78 22.18
C LEU A 731 -16.87 -74.96 21.49
N ASN A 732 -15.82 -74.30 21.98
CA ASN A 732 -14.52 -74.18 21.29
C ASN A 732 -14.65 -73.66 19.84
N TYR A 733 -15.68 -72.84 19.57
CA TYR A 733 -15.98 -72.31 18.25
C TYR A 733 -15.41 -70.89 18.12
N ARG A 734 -14.47 -70.71 17.18
CA ARG A 734 -13.90 -69.39 16.88
C ARG A 734 -14.83 -68.64 15.92
N PHE A 735 -15.89 -68.06 16.46
CA PHE A 735 -16.85 -67.27 15.69
C PHE A 735 -16.26 -65.90 15.30
N ASP A 736 -16.20 -65.62 14.00
CA ASP A 736 -15.68 -64.37 13.40
C ASP A 736 -16.70 -63.21 13.45
N GLY A 737 -17.96 -63.49 13.79
CA GLY A 737 -19.02 -62.49 13.94
C GLY A 737 -18.96 -61.65 15.22
N VAL A 738 -17.98 -61.86 16.11
CA VAL A 738 -17.75 -61.03 17.31
C VAL A 738 -16.49 -60.19 17.13
N HIS A 739 -16.64 -58.86 17.22
CA HIS A 739 -15.51 -57.95 17.37
C HIS A 739 -15.18 -57.79 18.86
N THR A 740 -13.94 -58.13 19.23
CA THR A 740 -13.39 -58.00 20.59
C THR A 740 -12.51 -56.74 20.68
N PRO A 741 -12.64 -55.90 21.72
CA PRO A 741 -11.85 -54.67 21.86
C PRO A 741 -10.33 -54.91 21.79
N ALA A 742 -9.67 -54.29 20.81
CA ALA A 742 -8.20 -54.37 20.66
C ALA A 742 -7.45 -53.16 21.25
N GLY A 743 -8.14 -52.21 21.87
CA GLY A 743 -7.54 -51.04 22.51
C GLY A 743 -8.44 -50.36 23.54
N ALA A 744 -7.88 -49.45 24.34
CA ALA A 744 -8.56 -48.83 25.50
C ALA A 744 -9.78 -47.94 25.17
N ARG A 745 -10.01 -47.63 23.89
CA ARG A 745 -11.16 -46.86 23.39
C ARG A 745 -12.08 -47.68 22.47
N ASP A 746 -11.68 -48.92 22.21
CA ASP A 746 -12.40 -49.85 21.36
C ASP A 746 -13.48 -50.58 22.17
N TYR A 747 -14.52 -51.06 21.50
CA TYR A 747 -15.69 -51.65 22.15
C TYR A 747 -16.22 -52.87 21.38
N TYR A 748 -16.93 -53.75 22.08
CA TYR A 748 -17.44 -54.98 21.49
C TYR A 748 -18.48 -54.71 20.38
N GLY A 749 -18.41 -55.47 19.29
CA GLY A 749 -19.34 -55.39 18.15
C GLY A 749 -19.83 -56.75 17.67
N LEU A 750 -20.91 -56.75 16.87
CA LEU A 750 -21.48 -57.96 16.26
C LEU A 750 -21.72 -57.80 14.76
N GLY A 751 -21.18 -58.71 13.97
CA GLY A 751 -21.48 -58.87 12.55
C GLY A 751 -22.70 -59.76 12.35
N TYR A 752 -23.90 -59.17 12.29
CA TYR A 752 -25.16 -59.92 12.18
C TYR A 752 -25.24 -60.84 10.94
N SER A 753 -24.54 -60.51 9.84
CA SER A 753 -24.43 -61.36 8.65
C SER A 753 -23.74 -62.70 8.92
N GLN A 754 -22.79 -62.77 9.86
CA GLN A 754 -22.04 -64.01 10.13
C GLN A 754 -22.90 -65.07 10.85
N PHE A 755 -24.01 -64.68 11.49
CA PHE A 755 -24.95 -65.64 12.09
C PHE A 755 -25.71 -66.45 11.04
N VAL A 756 -25.74 -66.03 9.77
CA VAL A 756 -26.46 -66.74 8.70
C VAL A 756 -25.92 -68.16 8.52
N VAL A 757 -24.60 -68.37 8.60
CA VAL A 757 -24.01 -69.70 8.38
C VAL A 757 -24.35 -70.68 9.52
N PRO A 758 -24.19 -70.34 10.82
CA PRO A 758 -24.73 -71.15 11.92
C PRO A 758 -26.25 -71.34 11.88
N LEU A 759 -27.02 -70.35 11.44
CA LEU A 759 -28.48 -70.48 11.28
C LEU A 759 -28.86 -71.49 10.19
N VAL A 760 -28.21 -71.44 9.02
CA VAL A 760 -28.41 -72.44 7.95
C VAL A 760 -28.12 -73.85 8.45
N LYS A 761 -27.00 -74.03 9.17
CA LYS A 761 -26.64 -75.33 9.76
C LYS A 761 -27.64 -75.79 10.83
N ALA A 762 -28.12 -74.88 11.68
CA ALA A 762 -29.16 -75.18 12.67
C ALA A 762 -30.50 -75.59 12.02
N VAL A 763 -30.89 -74.96 10.92
CA VAL A 763 -32.09 -75.32 10.15
C VAL A 763 -31.93 -76.69 9.48
N GLN A 764 -30.76 -77.00 8.92
CA GLN A 764 -30.46 -78.35 8.40
C GLN A 764 -30.58 -79.43 9.47
N GLU A 765 -30.04 -79.19 10.66
CA GLU A 765 -30.12 -80.12 11.80
C GLU A 765 -31.55 -80.27 12.35
N GLN A 766 -32.33 -79.18 12.40
CA GLN A 766 -33.75 -79.24 12.76
C GLN A 766 -34.56 -80.02 11.72
N GLN A 767 -34.30 -79.82 10.43
CA GLN A 767 -34.97 -80.54 9.36
C GLN A 767 -34.72 -82.05 9.45
N GLN A 768 -33.47 -82.46 9.71
CA GLN A 768 -33.13 -83.87 9.96
C GLN A 768 -33.85 -84.45 11.19
N GLN A 769 -34.01 -83.68 12.27
CA GLN A 769 -34.78 -84.10 13.44
C GLN A 769 -36.28 -84.25 13.14
N ILE A 770 -36.84 -83.36 12.32
CA ILE A 770 -38.24 -83.43 11.86
C ILE A 770 -38.45 -84.68 11.01
N GLU A 771 -37.57 -84.96 10.06
CA GLU A 771 -37.63 -86.15 9.20
C GLU A 771 -37.51 -87.45 10.00
N ALA A 772 -36.58 -87.51 10.96
CA ALA A 772 -36.44 -88.64 11.87
C ALA A 772 -37.71 -88.87 12.72
N MET A 773 -38.31 -87.79 13.24
CA MET A 773 -39.54 -87.84 14.03
C MET A 773 -40.75 -88.27 13.17
N GLN A 774 -40.82 -87.82 11.91
CA GLN A 774 -41.84 -88.26 10.95
C GLN A 774 -41.69 -89.76 10.62
N ALA A 775 -40.46 -90.23 10.39
CA ALA A 775 -40.18 -91.65 10.18
C ALA A 775 -40.56 -92.52 11.39
N GLN A 776 -40.24 -92.06 12.61
CA GLN A 776 -40.65 -92.73 13.84
C GLN A 776 -42.17 -92.78 13.99
N ASN A 777 -42.87 -91.68 13.69
CA ASN A 777 -44.34 -91.64 13.71
C ASN A 777 -44.96 -92.59 12.67
N ALA A 778 -44.40 -92.69 11.47
CA ALA A 778 -44.85 -93.63 10.45
C ALA A 778 -44.64 -95.11 10.88
N ALA A 779 -43.50 -95.41 11.52
CA ALA A 779 -43.25 -96.74 12.10
C ALA A 779 -44.23 -97.07 13.23
N LEU A 780 -44.47 -96.14 14.16
CA LEU A 780 -45.45 -96.29 15.25
C LEU A 780 -46.88 -96.47 14.72
N GLN A 781 -47.28 -95.72 13.69
CA GLN A 781 -48.59 -95.90 13.03
C GLN A 781 -48.72 -97.30 12.40
N THR A 782 -47.64 -97.81 11.79
CA THR A 782 -47.63 -99.15 11.20
C THR A 782 -47.74 -100.23 12.29
N GLN A 783 -47.02 -100.07 13.41
CA GLN A 783 -47.11 -100.97 14.57
C GLN A 783 -48.49 -100.94 15.24
N LEU A 784 -49.14 -99.78 15.32
CA LEU A 784 -50.52 -99.65 15.80
C LEU A 784 -51.51 -100.37 14.87
N ARG A 785 -51.36 -100.22 13.56
CA ARG A 785 -52.18 -100.96 12.58
C ARG A 785 -52.03 -102.46 12.73
N SER A 786 -50.79 -102.98 12.91
CA SER A 786 -50.58 -104.41 13.11
C SER A 786 -51.16 -104.92 14.43
N ARG A 787 -51.08 -104.14 15.52
CA ARG A 787 -51.71 -104.52 16.80
C ARG A 787 -53.23 -104.46 16.75
N ASN A 788 -53.82 -103.50 16.06
CA ASN A 788 -55.27 -103.46 15.87
C ASN A 788 -55.74 -104.66 15.03
N ALA A 789 -55.05 -104.97 13.92
CA ALA A 789 -55.37 -106.15 13.11
C ALA A 789 -55.24 -107.47 13.89
N GLN A 790 -54.26 -107.59 14.80
CA GLN A 790 -54.15 -108.73 15.71
C GLN A 790 -55.32 -108.77 16.71
N ALA A 791 -55.69 -107.64 17.32
CA ALA A 791 -56.82 -107.57 18.24
C ALA A 791 -58.16 -107.90 17.56
N ASP A 792 -58.35 -107.46 16.32
CA ASP A 792 -59.52 -107.80 15.49
C ASP A 792 -59.54 -109.30 15.16
N ALA A 793 -58.38 -109.90 14.86
CA ALA A 793 -58.26 -111.35 14.63
C ALA A 793 -58.51 -112.17 15.90
N ASP A 794 -57.99 -111.74 17.05
CA ASP A 794 -58.23 -112.36 18.36
C ASP A 794 -59.72 -112.26 18.75
N HIS A 795 -60.37 -111.12 18.45
CA HIS A 795 -61.80 -110.94 18.65
C HIS A 795 -62.65 -111.83 17.73
N ALA A 796 -62.28 -111.96 16.46
CA ALA A 796 -62.93 -112.89 15.52
C ALA A 796 -62.75 -114.36 15.93
N ALA A 797 -61.57 -114.73 16.47
CA ALA A 797 -61.32 -116.04 17.04
C ALA A 797 -62.18 -116.31 18.29
N LEU A 798 -62.33 -115.32 19.18
CA LEU A 798 -63.23 -115.38 20.33
C LEU A 798 -64.71 -115.54 19.93
N LEU A 799 -65.18 -114.80 18.93
CA LEU A 799 -66.53 -114.95 18.37
C LEU A 799 -66.73 -116.34 17.75
N THR A 800 -65.72 -116.87 17.06
CA THR A 800 -65.76 -118.23 16.49
C THR A 800 -65.80 -119.28 17.60
N LEU A 801 -65.03 -119.10 18.68
CA LEU A 801 -65.04 -119.97 19.86
C LEU A 801 -66.40 -119.92 20.57
N GLN A 802 -67.00 -118.73 20.71
CA GLN A 802 -68.36 -118.57 21.24
C GLN A 802 -69.40 -119.26 20.36
N ALA A 803 -69.29 -119.16 19.03
CA ALA A 803 -70.17 -119.85 18.09
C ALA A 803 -70.00 -121.38 18.16
N GLN A 804 -68.77 -121.88 18.31
CA GLN A 804 -68.48 -123.30 18.52
C GLN A 804 -69.02 -123.80 19.86
N MET A 805 -68.88 -123.03 20.95
CA MET A 805 -69.52 -123.34 22.24
C MET A 805 -71.06 -123.36 22.12
N ALA A 806 -71.66 -122.41 21.39
CA ALA A 806 -73.09 -122.41 21.11
C ALA A 806 -73.52 -123.63 20.28
N GLN A 807 -72.73 -124.04 19.29
CA GLN A 807 -72.96 -125.27 18.51
C GLN A 807 -72.73 -126.56 19.29
N LEU A 808 -71.90 -126.56 20.34
CA LEU A 808 -71.74 -127.67 21.29
C LEU A 808 -72.90 -127.74 22.30
N LEU A 809 -73.55 -126.62 22.60
CA LEU A 809 -74.75 -126.55 23.44
C LEU A 809 -76.04 -126.93 22.68
N ASN A 810 -76.10 -126.72 21.37
CA ASN A 810 -77.31 -126.93 20.56
C ASN A 810 -77.72 -128.41 20.24
N PRO A 811 -76.87 -129.46 20.33
CA PRO A 811 -77.32 -130.85 20.15
C PRO A 811 -78.07 -131.37 21.39
N ALA A 812 -77.82 -130.79 22.56
CA ALA A 812 -78.50 -131.14 23.80
C ALA A 812 -79.98 -130.69 23.80
N ALA A 813 -80.33 -129.62 23.09
CA ALA A 813 -81.68 -129.06 23.09
C ALA A 813 -82.66 -129.77 22.15
N THR A 814 -82.18 -130.41 21.07
CA THR A 814 -83.04 -131.05 20.06
C THR A 814 -83.17 -132.57 20.20
N THR A 815 -82.35 -133.21 21.03
CA THR A 815 -82.42 -134.68 21.23
C THR A 815 -83.18 -135.08 22.51
N LEU A 816 -83.51 -134.12 23.39
CA LEU A 816 -84.24 -134.36 24.64
C LEU A 816 -85.77 -134.21 24.54
N SER A 817 -86.32 -133.73 23.42
CA SER A 817 -87.77 -133.65 23.18
C SER A 817 -88.36 -134.84 22.42
N ALA A 818 -87.52 -135.75 21.90
CA ALA A 818 -87.94 -136.90 21.09
C ALA A 818 -87.93 -138.26 21.82
N GLN A 819 -87.51 -138.30 23.09
CA GLN A 819 -87.48 -139.52 23.92
C GLN A 819 -88.40 -139.46 25.17
N ALA A 820 -89.35 -138.53 25.19
CA ALA A 820 -90.40 -138.45 26.22
C ALA A 820 -91.79 -138.93 25.73
N GLN A 821 -91.84 -139.66 24.61
CA GLN A 821 -93.07 -140.23 24.03
C GLN A 821 -92.96 -141.71 23.59
N ARG A 822 -92.03 -142.47 24.20
CA ARG A 822 -92.09 -143.94 24.29
C ARG A 822 -91.50 -144.41 25.61
#